data_AF-A0AAR2M654-F1
#
_entry.id   AF-A0AAR2M654-F1
#
_cell.length_a   1.000
_cell.length_b   1.000
_cell.length_c   1.000
_cell.angle_alpha   90.00
_cell.angle_beta   90.00
_cell.angle_gamma   90.00
#
_symmetry.space_group_name_H-M   'P 1'
#
loop_
_entity.id
_entity.type
_entity.pdbx_description
1 polymer ?
#
loop_
_entity_poly.entity_id
_entity_poly.type
_entity_poly.pdbx_seq_one_letter_code
_entity_poly.pdbx_strand_id
1 'polypeptide(L)'
;AVMAVFQGCSVVLDLRKVPYKEKKTLMSAIVDNGGSLSYVVNQKCSFVVTGSLEDLSSNRQRSALKYQIPVVGQQFVWSCLEKGVLLPVSEHTLYQQSPALTHQPLSYPGITAFQARCFSSEEAVDAYLMWKDELIARGHTETRTLPPAAQKILLLEEKLNCSTVSQEVGTFVELIWTEALGSLSSILTVPVTSLSLNDVSRVEGLLLQVQKCQGEDEVKALLEEVNTLLPLRMMEPDSKQKLVSQKLDLCQLIRDILSMSEATLGHPFPSSLGKYRALRCCIEQVPSQSPEFQSVCQPVQIQQILHVSRETEVLMFREELGNIKPLLHSSRPSSFAGILSRGLLLPRVGVEQHGIERTDVGNLGGGIYFSDSLSTSVKYSKPSVTDGSRLLLVCDVALGHCKDLHRRDTSLTCAPEGYNSTHGVRRTQSKHSDFEDDEYVVYNTDQVRLKYVVQYSLKEDQLKTFQPHIDMSVELIHSLTSSDLCECKNYSSPKHYMYIYIKLTNSEVLEHGQTLPLQAVHVRCKLMDLLSQVIIFQTYTNHSAVPIEAKYVFPLEETAAVCGFEAFINGKHVIGKVKEKEQARKEYRQAIEKGHGAYLMDQDAPDVFTISVGNLPPGATVLIKVTFITELVVRAGSILFSLPGSVAPWQQSAALNQKTQVKEFSLCTSIEMPYEILDLECSHHIKIKRTDCKAVVSTLPDQTLSTDGFRLSFTLSQIHMPRMWVEKHPEKESEACMLVFYPDFESSGVYASGVNDVIILLDTSESMRGEAVLNARRIAVKVLQSLDRSLRVNIISFGTGYTELWRPLRSLNLLPPSHGVRNVLLISDGHIQNQPQTLQLVQDNVHHTRLFTCGLSPTANRHMLRALAEAGGGAYEFFDTKTKHTWIEKVRPTSLFQGSCSFSGEVHGISRLGQELKTMVSTTELQKTKGTFLHKLTARAIIRDYEDGSLGSSEAEHEGKKAELKSYIIELSKEFSILSQFTSFVAIEERDQQQPDSGITDVPKLVAEEDVDILPYMGWTEEEQICFEVCMFLDRL
;
A
#
# COMPACT_ATOMS: atom_id res chain seq x y z
N ALA A 1 -15.89 -69.56 32.31
CA ALA A 1 -16.01 -69.09 30.92
C ALA A 1 -15.58 -67.64 30.89
N VAL A 2 -14.57 -67.26 30.10
CA VAL A 2 -14.16 -65.85 29.95
C VAL A 2 -15.37 -65.10 29.41
N MET A 3 -15.87 -64.11 30.15
CA MET A 3 -16.99 -63.29 29.68
C MET A 3 -16.46 -62.44 28.53
N ALA A 4 -16.79 -62.82 27.30
CA ALA A 4 -16.33 -62.13 26.09
C ALA A 4 -17.19 -60.88 25.84
N VAL A 5 -17.16 -59.93 26.78
CA VAL A 5 -18.01 -58.73 26.81
C VAL A 5 -17.88 -57.90 25.53
N PHE A 6 -16.69 -57.84 24.93
CA PHE A 6 -16.40 -57.04 23.74
C PHE A 6 -16.21 -57.89 22.47
N GLN A 7 -16.74 -59.12 22.44
CA GLN A 7 -16.60 -60.02 21.29
C GLN A 7 -17.13 -59.37 20.01
N GLY A 8 -16.25 -59.24 19.00
CA GLY A 8 -16.60 -58.63 17.72
C GLY A 8 -16.50 -57.11 17.69
N CYS A 9 -16.10 -56.46 18.79
CA CYS A 9 -15.89 -55.02 18.82
C CYS A 9 -14.46 -54.65 18.36
N SER A 10 -14.36 -53.60 17.53
CA SER A 10 -13.08 -52.95 17.18
C SER A 10 -13.06 -51.55 17.78
N VAL A 11 -12.13 -51.30 18.70
CA VAL A 11 -12.13 -50.12 19.56
C VAL A 11 -10.90 -49.25 19.28
N VAL A 12 -11.10 -47.95 19.12
CA VAL A 12 -10.01 -46.97 19.02
C VAL A 12 -9.87 -46.25 20.36
N LEU A 13 -8.65 -46.14 20.88
CA LEU A 13 -8.36 -45.42 22.12
C LEU A 13 -7.65 -44.09 21.83
N ASP A 14 -8.25 -42.97 22.24
CA ASP A 14 -7.65 -41.63 22.22
C ASP A 14 -7.59 -41.05 23.64
N LEU A 15 -6.51 -41.38 24.35
CA LEU A 15 -6.34 -41.11 25.78
C LEU A 15 -5.06 -40.30 26.02
N ARG A 16 -4.99 -39.08 25.47
CA ARG A 16 -3.77 -38.24 25.46
C ARG A 16 -3.36 -37.75 26.86
N LYS A 17 -4.32 -37.46 27.74
CA LYS A 17 -4.07 -36.95 29.11
C LYS A 17 -4.15 -38.03 30.21
N VAL A 18 -4.32 -39.30 29.85
CA VAL A 18 -4.45 -40.41 30.81
C VAL A 18 -3.08 -41.06 31.08
N PRO A 19 -2.70 -41.32 32.34
CA PRO A 19 -1.42 -41.96 32.67
C PRO A 19 -1.20 -43.30 31.94
N TYR A 20 0.04 -43.57 31.54
CA TYR A 20 0.41 -44.77 30.77
C TYR A 20 -0.03 -46.10 31.43
N LYS A 21 0.06 -46.18 32.76
CA LYS A 21 -0.34 -47.37 33.54
C LYS A 21 -1.84 -47.67 33.39
N GLU A 22 -2.66 -46.63 33.35
CA GLU A 22 -4.11 -46.72 33.25
C GLU A 22 -4.55 -47.04 31.82
N LYS A 23 -3.89 -46.44 30.81
CA LYS A 23 -4.06 -46.79 29.40
C LYS A 23 -3.76 -48.26 29.12
N LYS A 24 -2.66 -48.79 29.69
CA LYS A 24 -2.30 -50.22 29.54
C LYS A 24 -3.33 -51.14 30.19
N THR A 25 -3.90 -50.72 31.32
CA THR A 25 -4.94 -51.47 32.04
C THR A 25 -6.24 -51.53 31.23
N LEU A 26 -6.66 -50.41 30.63
CA LEU A 26 -7.83 -50.34 29.76
C LEU A 26 -7.66 -51.16 28.47
N MET A 27 -6.47 -51.12 27.85
CA MET A 27 -6.14 -51.93 26.68
C MET A 27 -6.23 -53.43 26.98
N SER A 28 -5.65 -53.88 28.10
CA SER A 28 -5.75 -55.29 28.54
C SER A 28 -7.20 -55.68 28.78
N ALA A 29 -7.96 -54.84 29.49
CA ALA A 29 -9.35 -55.11 29.82
C ALA A 29 -10.24 -55.31 28.58
N ILE A 30 -10.00 -54.57 27.49
CA ILE A 30 -10.73 -54.75 26.23
C ILE A 30 -10.33 -56.05 25.52
N VAL A 31 -9.02 -56.31 25.41
CA VAL A 31 -8.48 -57.47 24.67
C VAL A 31 -8.78 -58.79 25.39
N ASP A 32 -8.58 -58.84 26.71
CA ASP A 32 -8.81 -60.03 27.54
C ASP A 32 -10.30 -60.44 27.59
N ASN A 33 -11.20 -59.51 27.26
CA ASN A 33 -12.65 -59.73 27.17
C ASN A 33 -13.17 -59.75 25.73
N GLY A 34 -12.32 -60.09 24.76
CA GLY A 34 -12.71 -60.45 23.39
C GLY A 34 -12.77 -59.31 22.37
N GLY A 35 -12.37 -58.09 22.73
CA GLY A 35 -12.31 -56.93 21.84
C GLY A 35 -10.98 -56.83 21.06
N SER A 36 -10.99 -56.06 19.97
CA SER A 36 -9.79 -55.75 19.18
C SER A 36 -9.49 -54.25 19.21
N LEU A 37 -8.21 -53.88 19.16
CA LEU A 37 -7.77 -52.48 19.16
C LEU A 37 -7.38 -52.03 17.76
N SER A 38 -7.84 -50.85 17.35
CA SER A 38 -7.46 -50.19 16.09
C SER A 38 -6.74 -48.87 16.37
N TYR A 39 -5.71 -48.57 15.56
CA TYR A 39 -4.95 -47.32 15.65
C TYR A 39 -5.61 -46.16 14.87
N VAL A 40 -6.45 -46.50 13.89
CA VAL A 40 -7.12 -45.55 12.99
C VAL A 40 -8.64 -45.76 13.08
N VAL A 41 -9.38 -44.65 13.06
CA VAL A 41 -10.84 -44.67 12.99
C VAL A 41 -11.26 -44.99 11.56
N ASN A 42 -11.88 -46.16 11.35
CA ASN A 42 -12.38 -46.63 10.06
C ASN A 42 -13.78 -47.25 10.22
N GLN A 43 -14.48 -47.53 9.12
CA GLN A 43 -15.86 -48.05 9.14
C GLN A 43 -16.06 -49.37 9.93
N LYS A 44 -15.00 -50.11 10.26
CA LYS A 44 -15.10 -51.35 11.05
C LYS A 44 -15.02 -51.11 12.56
N CYS A 45 -14.72 -49.89 13.01
CA CYS A 45 -14.64 -49.58 14.43
C CYS A 45 -16.05 -49.46 15.05
N SER A 46 -16.24 -50.09 16.19
CA SER A 46 -17.52 -50.16 16.91
C SER A 46 -17.76 -48.92 17.78
N PHE A 47 -16.71 -48.38 18.41
CA PHE A 47 -16.75 -47.13 19.18
C PHE A 47 -15.32 -46.60 19.43
N VAL A 48 -15.20 -45.30 19.71
CA VAL A 48 -13.96 -44.65 20.12
C VAL A 48 -14.03 -44.32 21.60
N VAL A 49 -13.02 -44.69 22.38
CA VAL A 49 -12.94 -44.37 23.82
C VAL A 49 -12.00 -43.19 24.03
N THR A 50 -12.49 -42.16 24.71
CA THR A 50 -11.72 -40.97 25.10
C THR A 50 -11.84 -40.66 26.60
N GLY A 51 -10.89 -39.90 27.13
CA GLY A 51 -10.92 -39.39 28.51
C GLY A 51 -11.92 -38.24 28.67
N SER A 52 -11.91 -37.30 27.71
CA SER A 52 -12.87 -36.21 27.57
C SER A 52 -13.07 -35.86 26.09
N LEU A 53 -14.12 -35.09 25.76
CA LEU A 53 -14.36 -34.64 24.38
C LEU A 53 -13.24 -33.73 23.85
N GLU A 54 -12.62 -32.94 24.72
CA GLU A 54 -11.51 -32.04 24.40
C GLU A 54 -10.21 -32.80 24.07
N ASP A 55 -10.10 -34.06 24.51
CA ASP A 55 -8.90 -34.87 24.30
C ASP A 55 -8.89 -35.62 22.96
N LEU A 56 -10.02 -35.66 22.24
CA LEU A 56 -10.11 -36.34 20.95
C LEU A 56 -9.42 -35.50 19.86
N SER A 57 -8.50 -36.12 19.11
CA SER A 57 -7.83 -35.43 18.00
C SER A 57 -8.82 -35.03 16.90
N SER A 58 -8.63 -33.86 16.29
CA SER A 58 -9.48 -33.33 15.20
C SER A 58 -9.63 -34.34 14.05
N ASN A 59 -8.57 -35.05 13.68
CA ASN A 59 -8.59 -36.11 12.68
C ASN A 59 -9.47 -37.30 13.08
N ARG A 60 -9.39 -37.76 14.33
CA ARG A 60 -10.22 -38.87 14.83
C ARG A 60 -11.67 -38.44 15.04
N GLN A 61 -11.92 -37.18 15.43
CA GLN A 61 -13.26 -36.60 15.53
C GLN A 61 -13.95 -36.51 14.17
N ARG A 62 -13.27 -35.98 13.14
CA ARG A 62 -13.78 -35.95 11.76
C ARG A 62 -14.03 -37.36 11.22
N SER A 63 -13.12 -38.29 11.49
CA SER A 63 -13.26 -39.68 11.04
C SER A 63 -14.42 -40.39 11.75
N ALA A 64 -14.60 -40.16 13.05
CA ALA A 64 -15.73 -40.70 13.81
C ALA A 64 -17.05 -40.13 13.30
N LEU A 65 -17.12 -38.82 12.99
CA LEU A 65 -18.29 -38.21 12.34
C LEU A 65 -18.55 -38.80 10.95
N LYS A 66 -17.52 -38.88 10.12
CA LYS A 66 -17.58 -39.38 8.73
C LYS A 66 -18.10 -40.82 8.66
N TYR A 67 -17.70 -41.67 9.61
CA TYR A 67 -18.08 -43.07 9.67
C TYR A 67 -19.21 -43.36 10.67
N GLN A 68 -19.79 -42.32 11.28
CA GLN A 68 -20.84 -42.40 12.30
C GLN A 68 -20.50 -43.34 13.48
N ILE A 69 -19.24 -43.32 13.92
CA ILE A 69 -18.76 -44.16 15.01
C ILE A 69 -18.97 -43.45 16.35
N PRO A 70 -19.67 -44.06 17.31
CA PRO A 70 -19.95 -43.43 18.59
C PRO A 70 -18.67 -43.23 19.42
N VAL A 71 -18.55 -42.05 20.04
CA VAL A 71 -17.45 -41.69 20.94
C VAL A 71 -17.95 -41.80 22.38
N VAL A 72 -17.33 -42.67 23.18
CA VAL A 72 -17.70 -42.96 24.57
C VAL A 72 -16.58 -42.58 25.55
N GLY A 73 -16.95 -42.32 26.80
CA GLY A 73 -15.98 -42.12 27.88
C GLY A 73 -15.37 -43.43 28.38
N GLN A 74 -14.19 -43.37 29.00
CA GLN A 74 -13.54 -44.55 29.60
C GLN A 74 -14.41 -45.35 30.60
N GLN A 75 -15.36 -44.68 31.27
CA GLN A 75 -16.29 -45.31 32.22
C GLN A 75 -17.24 -46.32 31.56
N PHE A 76 -17.52 -46.18 30.27
CA PHE A 76 -18.33 -47.12 29.52
C PHE A 76 -17.72 -48.54 29.54
N VAL A 77 -16.41 -48.63 29.33
CA VAL A 77 -15.68 -49.90 29.27
C VAL A 77 -15.78 -50.62 30.62
N TRP A 78 -15.54 -49.91 31.73
CA TRP A 78 -15.62 -50.47 33.08
C TRP A 78 -17.04 -50.90 33.44
N SER A 79 -18.04 -50.10 33.07
CA SER A 79 -19.46 -50.42 33.32
C SER A 79 -19.91 -51.68 32.58
N CYS A 80 -19.41 -51.93 31.36
CA CYS A 80 -19.70 -53.16 30.61
C CYS A 80 -19.08 -54.39 31.28
N LEU A 81 -17.86 -54.26 31.82
CA LEU A 81 -17.17 -55.35 32.51
C LEU A 81 -17.82 -55.69 33.85
N GLU A 82 -18.22 -54.68 34.63
CA GLU A 82 -18.91 -54.89 35.91
C GLU A 82 -20.25 -55.61 35.74
N LYS A 83 -21.02 -55.24 34.70
CA LYS A 83 -22.30 -55.88 34.38
C LYS A 83 -22.16 -57.18 33.58
N GLY A 84 -20.95 -57.52 33.15
CA GLY A 84 -20.66 -58.72 32.34
C GLY A 84 -21.35 -58.75 30.97
N VAL A 85 -21.78 -57.60 30.44
CA VAL A 85 -22.50 -57.46 29.15
C VAL A 85 -22.16 -56.14 28.47
N LEU A 86 -22.13 -56.13 27.13
CA LEU A 86 -21.95 -54.90 26.37
C LEU A 86 -23.19 -54.00 26.54
N LEU A 87 -22.99 -52.84 27.16
CA LEU A 87 -24.07 -51.88 27.37
C LEU A 87 -24.43 -51.12 26.08
N PRO A 88 -25.67 -50.60 25.94
CA PRO A 88 -26.06 -49.78 24.81
C PRO A 88 -25.15 -48.55 24.68
N VAL A 89 -24.38 -48.52 23.60
CA VAL A 89 -23.39 -47.46 23.33
C VAL A 89 -24.06 -46.08 23.24
N SER A 90 -25.27 -46.01 22.67
CA SER A 90 -26.05 -44.78 22.49
C SER A 90 -26.36 -44.03 23.80
N GLU A 91 -26.47 -44.73 24.93
CA GLU A 91 -26.75 -44.13 26.24
C GLU A 91 -25.49 -43.58 26.92
N HIS A 92 -24.31 -43.97 26.42
CA HIS A 92 -23.00 -43.64 27.00
C HIS A 92 -22.11 -42.87 26.01
N THR A 93 -22.69 -42.43 24.88
CA THR A 93 -22.01 -41.64 23.87
C THR A 93 -21.90 -40.20 24.37
N LEU A 94 -20.69 -39.64 24.34
CA LEU A 94 -20.42 -38.25 24.73
C LEU A 94 -20.99 -37.23 23.72
N TYR A 95 -21.39 -37.71 22.54
CA TYR A 95 -21.97 -36.93 21.45
C TYR A 95 -23.33 -37.52 21.05
N GLN A 96 -24.43 -36.78 21.19
CA GLN A 96 -25.70 -37.14 20.56
C GLN A 96 -25.71 -36.63 19.11
N GLN A 97 -25.84 -37.53 18.14
CA GLN A 97 -26.21 -37.16 16.78
C GLN A 97 -27.68 -36.73 16.79
N SER A 98 -27.97 -35.49 16.39
CA SER A 98 -29.31 -35.16 15.89
C SER A 98 -29.61 -36.11 14.71
N PRO A 99 -30.80 -36.71 14.63
CA PRO A 99 -31.13 -37.62 13.54
C PRO A 99 -30.98 -36.87 12.21
N ALA A 100 -30.39 -37.56 11.22
CA ALA A 100 -30.23 -37.04 9.88
C ALA A 100 -31.55 -36.43 9.38
N LEU A 101 -31.58 -35.10 9.28
CA LEU A 101 -32.60 -34.41 8.51
C LEU A 101 -32.35 -34.79 7.04
N THR A 102 -33.03 -35.85 6.60
CA THR A 102 -33.42 -35.96 5.20
C THR A 102 -34.07 -34.64 4.82
N HIS A 103 -33.39 -33.84 4.00
CA HIS A 103 -33.96 -32.66 3.35
C HIS A 103 -35.09 -33.13 2.41
N GLN A 104 -36.24 -33.42 2.97
CA GLN A 104 -37.48 -32.94 2.37
C GLN A 104 -37.64 -31.48 2.82
N PRO A 105 -38.01 -30.56 1.92
CA PRO A 105 -38.27 -29.19 2.32
C PRO A 105 -39.46 -29.19 3.27
N LEU A 106 -39.18 -29.10 4.58
CA LEU A 106 -40.15 -28.66 5.56
C LEU A 106 -40.38 -27.19 5.28
N SER A 107 -41.48 -26.92 4.59
CA SER A 107 -42.13 -25.62 4.52
C SER A 107 -42.45 -25.16 5.94
N TYR A 108 -41.54 -24.39 6.55
CA TYR A 108 -41.90 -23.46 7.61
C TYR A 108 -42.53 -22.23 6.94
N PRO A 109 -43.72 -21.78 7.35
CA PRO A 109 -44.31 -20.58 6.78
C PRO A 109 -43.51 -19.37 7.25
N GLY A 110 -42.77 -18.78 6.31
CA GLY A 110 -42.32 -17.39 6.38
C GLY A 110 -41.10 -17.09 7.26
N ILE A 111 -39.91 -17.51 6.82
CA ILE A 111 -38.69 -16.67 6.74
C ILE A 111 -37.74 -17.41 5.77
N THR A 112 -37.82 -17.08 4.49
CA THR A 112 -36.70 -17.27 3.56
C THR A 112 -35.80 -16.06 3.70
N ALA A 113 -34.55 -16.27 4.10
CA ALA A 113 -33.50 -15.27 3.99
C ALA A 113 -33.39 -14.84 2.50
N PHE A 114 -34.02 -13.72 2.15
CA PHE A 114 -33.99 -13.19 0.80
C PHE A 114 -32.64 -12.50 0.57
N GLN A 115 -31.78 -13.16 -0.21
CA GLN A 115 -30.70 -12.50 -0.96
C GLN A 115 -31.33 -11.60 -2.02
N ALA A 116 -31.71 -10.37 -1.66
CA ALA A 116 -32.08 -9.37 -2.65
C ALA A 116 -30.80 -8.87 -3.34
N ARG A 117 -30.43 -9.52 -4.46
CA ARG A 117 -29.51 -8.91 -5.43
C ARG A 117 -30.29 -7.79 -6.12
N CYS A 118 -30.01 -6.55 -5.73
CA CYS A 118 -30.56 -5.38 -6.41
C CYS A 118 -29.64 -5.05 -7.59
N PHE A 119 -30.18 -5.03 -8.81
CA PHE A 119 -29.43 -4.73 -10.03
C PHE A 119 -29.63 -3.28 -10.50
N SER A 120 -30.55 -2.53 -9.87
CA SER A 120 -30.77 -1.10 -10.09
C SER A 120 -30.99 -0.34 -8.77
N SER A 121 -30.84 0.98 -8.80
CA SER A 121 -31.13 1.85 -7.66
C SER A 121 -32.61 1.82 -7.26
N GLU A 122 -33.52 1.65 -8.23
CA GLU A 122 -34.96 1.53 -7.97
C GLU A 122 -35.27 0.21 -7.26
N GLU A 123 -34.69 -0.91 -7.72
CA GLU A 123 -34.84 -2.22 -7.05
C GLU A 123 -34.27 -2.20 -5.62
N ALA A 124 -33.19 -1.45 -5.39
CA ALA A 124 -32.61 -1.28 -4.05
C ALA A 124 -33.52 -0.48 -3.13
N VAL A 125 -34.17 0.58 -3.64
CA VAL A 125 -35.16 1.37 -2.90
C VAL A 125 -36.39 0.52 -2.58
N ASP A 126 -36.90 -0.24 -3.55
CA ASP A 126 -38.05 -1.12 -3.35
C ASP A 126 -37.74 -2.22 -2.33
N ALA A 127 -36.57 -2.85 -2.43
CA ALA A 127 -36.11 -3.83 -1.45
C ALA A 127 -35.95 -3.22 -0.06
N TYR A 128 -35.41 -2.00 0.04
CA TYR A 128 -35.30 -1.28 1.31
C TYR A 128 -36.69 -0.97 1.91
N LEU A 129 -37.63 -0.45 1.12
CA LEU A 129 -38.98 -0.13 1.58
C LEU A 129 -39.71 -1.38 2.07
N MET A 130 -39.63 -2.48 1.32
CA MET A 130 -40.18 -3.77 1.74
C MET A 130 -39.56 -4.26 3.05
N TRP A 131 -38.24 -4.13 3.20
CA TRP A 131 -37.55 -4.55 4.42
C TRP A 131 -37.90 -3.67 5.62
N LYS A 132 -38.03 -2.36 5.40
CA LYS A 132 -38.50 -1.40 6.39
C LYS A 132 -39.88 -1.77 6.91
N ASP A 133 -40.81 -2.06 6.01
CA ASP A 133 -42.18 -2.45 6.36
C ASP A 133 -42.21 -3.79 7.11
N GLU A 134 -41.33 -4.73 6.75
CA GLU A 134 -41.18 -6.01 7.45
C GLU A 134 -40.59 -5.85 8.86
N LEU A 135 -39.59 -4.99 9.04
CA LEU A 135 -39.04 -4.67 10.36
C LEU A 135 -40.08 -3.99 11.26
N ILE A 136 -40.87 -3.07 10.70
CA ILE A 136 -42.02 -2.46 11.40
C ILE A 136 -43.02 -3.53 11.82
N ALA A 137 -43.34 -4.48 10.94
CA ALA A 137 -44.22 -5.59 11.25
C ALA A 137 -43.66 -6.53 12.34
N ARG A 138 -42.34 -6.62 12.49
CA ARG A 138 -41.66 -7.38 13.55
C ARG A 138 -41.53 -6.64 14.88
N GLY A 139 -42.14 -5.45 15.00
CA GLY A 139 -42.15 -4.67 16.23
C GLY A 139 -40.96 -3.71 16.39
N HIS A 140 -40.14 -3.52 15.35
CA HIS A 140 -39.14 -2.46 15.35
C HIS A 140 -39.81 -1.12 15.01
N THR A 141 -39.62 -0.11 15.85
CA THR A 141 -40.17 1.22 15.58
C THR A 141 -39.28 1.99 14.62
N GLU A 142 -39.85 2.44 13.50
CA GLU A 142 -39.20 3.40 12.59
C GLU A 142 -38.94 4.70 13.34
N THR A 143 -37.68 4.97 13.66
CA THR A 143 -37.27 6.25 14.23
C THR A 143 -37.27 7.30 13.13
N ARG A 144 -38.29 8.16 13.12
CA ARG A 144 -38.36 9.35 12.24
C ARG A 144 -37.36 10.45 12.63
N THR A 145 -36.70 10.28 13.76
CA THR A 145 -35.67 11.17 14.28
C THR A 145 -34.31 10.51 14.07
N LEU A 146 -33.61 10.93 13.03
CA LEU A 146 -32.17 10.73 12.95
C LEU A 146 -31.49 11.54 14.07
N PRO A 147 -30.31 11.12 14.58
CA PRO A 147 -29.49 11.99 15.41
C PRO A 147 -29.35 13.36 14.72
N PRO A 148 -29.49 14.49 15.45
CA PRO A 148 -29.50 15.83 14.84
C PRO A 148 -28.31 16.10 13.89
N ALA A 149 -27.14 15.52 14.19
CA ALA A 149 -25.96 15.59 13.34
C ALA A 149 -26.15 14.86 12.00
N ALA A 150 -26.69 13.63 12.01
CA ALA A 150 -26.94 12.85 10.79
C ALA A 150 -27.98 13.52 9.88
N GLN A 151 -29.02 14.14 10.47
CA GLN A 151 -30.03 14.86 9.71
C GLN A 151 -29.47 16.12 9.02
N LYS A 152 -28.64 16.90 9.71
CA LYS A 152 -27.99 18.10 9.13
C LYS A 152 -27.10 17.73 7.93
N ILE A 153 -26.38 16.61 8.03
CA ILE A 153 -25.48 16.13 6.97
C ILE A 153 -26.25 15.68 5.74
N LEU A 154 -27.30 14.85 5.91
CA LEU A 154 -28.13 14.39 4.78
C LEU A 154 -28.78 15.57 4.04
N LEU A 155 -29.23 16.60 4.77
CA LEU A 155 -29.78 17.82 4.16
C LEU A 155 -28.71 18.64 3.42
N LEU A 156 -27.48 18.69 3.94
CA LEU A 156 -26.35 19.31 3.24
C LEU A 156 -25.96 18.54 1.99
N GLU A 157 -25.99 17.21 2.04
CA GLU A 157 -25.72 16.33 0.89
C GLU A 157 -26.76 16.51 -0.22
N GLU A 158 -28.05 16.57 0.13
CA GLU A 158 -29.12 16.85 -0.83
C GLU A 158 -28.89 18.21 -1.53
N LYS A 159 -28.51 19.24 -0.76
CA LYS A 159 -28.21 20.57 -1.27
C LYS A 159 -26.94 20.63 -2.14
N LEU A 160 -25.90 19.89 -1.82
CA LEU A 160 -24.66 19.83 -2.61
C LEU A 160 -24.84 19.07 -3.92
N ASN A 161 -25.74 18.09 -3.94
CA ASN A 161 -26.07 17.30 -5.12
C ASN A 161 -27.16 17.93 -6.00
N CYS A 162 -27.54 19.18 -5.73
CA CYS A 162 -28.52 19.89 -6.54
C CYS A 162 -28.11 19.94 -8.02
N SER A 163 -29.09 19.92 -8.91
CA SER A 163 -28.89 20.07 -10.36
C SER A 163 -28.77 21.53 -10.78
N THR A 164 -29.10 22.48 -9.90
CA THR A 164 -29.12 23.91 -10.18
C THR A 164 -28.62 24.78 -9.02
N VAL A 165 -28.07 25.96 -9.32
CA VAL A 165 -27.70 27.01 -8.35
C VAL A 165 -28.35 28.33 -8.75
N SER A 166 -28.52 29.26 -7.80
CA SER A 166 -29.05 30.61 -8.10
C SER A 166 -28.04 31.44 -8.90
N GLN A 167 -28.52 32.49 -9.58
CA GLN A 167 -27.67 33.37 -10.38
C GLN A 167 -26.60 34.07 -9.54
N GLU A 168 -26.96 34.45 -8.31
CA GLU A 168 -26.09 35.15 -7.36
C GLU A 168 -24.99 34.23 -6.85
N VAL A 169 -25.34 32.99 -6.48
CA VAL A 169 -24.38 31.95 -6.08
C VAL A 169 -23.46 31.61 -7.26
N GLY A 170 -24.00 31.40 -8.45
CA GLY A 170 -23.21 31.15 -9.66
C GLY A 170 -22.22 32.28 -9.94
N THR A 171 -22.66 33.53 -9.84
CA THR A 171 -21.80 34.72 -10.05
C THR A 171 -20.68 34.79 -9.02
N PHE A 172 -20.99 34.51 -7.76
CA PHE A 172 -20.00 34.48 -6.68
C PHE A 172 -18.97 33.35 -6.87
N VAL A 173 -19.42 32.16 -7.27
CA VAL A 173 -18.52 31.03 -7.58
C VAL A 173 -17.58 31.41 -8.73
N GLU A 174 -18.08 31.99 -9.81
CA GLU A 174 -17.24 32.46 -10.91
C GLU A 174 -16.23 33.53 -10.48
N LEU A 175 -16.62 34.44 -9.57
CA LEU A 175 -15.74 35.48 -9.03
C LEU A 175 -14.54 34.87 -8.29
N ILE A 176 -14.78 33.98 -7.32
CA ILE A 176 -13.69 33.41 -6.50
C ILE A 176 -12.76 32.50 -7.32
N TRP A 177 -13.30 31.79 -8.32
CA TRP A 177 -12.49 31.00 -9.26
C TRP A 177 -11.63 31.90 -10.15
N THR A 178 -12.19 32.99 -10.66
CA THR A 178 -11.46 33.97 -11.49
C THR A 178 -10.34 34.64 -10.70
N GLU A 179 -10.59 35.03 -9.44
CA GLU A 179 -9.58 35.61 -8.55
C GLU A 179 -8.43 34.63 -8.27
N ALA A 180 -8.74 33.37 -7.96
CA ALA A 180 -7.72 32.37 -7.65
C ALA A 180 -6.85 32.03 -8.87
N LEU A 181 -7.46 31.75 -10.03
CA LEU A 181 -6.74 31.46 -11.27
C LEU A 181 -6.00 32.69 -11.82
N GLY A 182 -6.60 33.88 -11.71
CA GLY A 182 -5.98 35.16 -12.07
C GLY A 182 -4.71 35.43 -11.25
N SER A 183 -4.78 35.22 -9.93
CA SER A 183 -3.63 35.32 -9.03
C SER A 183 -2.50 34.37 -9.45
N LEU A 184 -2.81 33.09 -9.71
CA LEU A 184 -1.80 32.11 -10.11
C LEU A 184 -1.22 32.39 -11.50
N SER A 185 -2.04 32.74 -12.48
CA SER A 185 -1.58 33.05 -13.85
C SER A 185 -0.70 34.31 -13.93
N SER A 186 -0.79 35.20 -12.95
CA SER A 186 0.10 36.35 -12.82
C SER A 186 1.51 35.96 -12.32
N ILE A 187 1.61 34.89 -11.51
CA ILE A 187 2.83 34.45 -10.82
C ILE A 187 3.53 33.28 -11.56
N LEU A 188 2.78 32.29 -12.04
CA LEU A 188 3.32 31.12 -12.72
C LEU A 188 3.67 31.43 -14.18
N THR A 189 4.76 30.85 -14.69
CA THR A 189 5.09 30.92 -16.12
C THR A 189 4.33 29.88 -16.94
N VAL A 190 3.88 28.80 -16.30
CA VAL A 190 3.11 27.69 -16.89
C VAL A 190 1.68 27.68 -16.34
N PRO A 191 0.70 27.09 -17.06
CA PRO A 191 -0.65 26.88 -16.53
C PRO A 191 -0.62 26.02 -15.26
N VAL A 192 -1.46 26.33 -14.27
CA VAL A 192 -1.53 25.56 -13.02
C VAL A 192 -1.81 24.07 -13.27
N THR A 193 -2.61 23.75 -14.30
CA THR A 193 -2.97 22.39 -14.70
C THR A 193 -1.81 21.56 -15.25
N SER A 194 -0.64 22.17 -15.51
CA SER A 194 0.58 21.46 -15.91
C SER A 194 1.42 20.99 -14.73
N LEU A 195 1.09 21.42 -13.51
CA LEU A 195 1.77 21.03 -12.27
C LEU A 195 1.06 19.81 -11.65
N SER A 196 1.82 18.95 -10.97
CA SER A 196 1.26 17.84 -10.19
C SER A 196 1.27 18.12 -8.68
N LEU A 197 0.37 17.48 -7.92
CA LEU A 197 0.36 17.57 -6.46
C LEU A 197 1.68 17.07 -5.83
N ASN A 198 2.32 16.06 -6.43
CA ASN A 198 3.63 15.56 -6.01
C ASN A 198 4.73 16.62 -6.17
N ASP A 199 4.73 17.37 -7.27
CA ASP A 199 5.71 18.45 -7.48
C ASP A 199 5.55 19.53 -6.41
N VAL A 200 4.30 19.87 -6.05
CA VAL A 200 4.01 20.81 -4.96
C VAL A 200 4.53 20.28 -3.61
N SER A 201 4.29 19.00 -3.29
CA SER A 201 4.78 18.36 -2.06
C SER A 201 6.32 18.32 -2.00
N ARG A 202 6.99 18.05 -3.12
CA ARG A 202 8.47 18.08 -3.22
C ARG A 202 9.02 19.49 -3.02
N VAL A 203 8.40 20.49 -3.65
CA VAL A 203 8.78 21.91 -3.46
C VAL A 203 8.63 22.33 -2.00
N GLU A 204 7.57 21.90 -1.31
CA GLU A 204 7.40 22.15 0.12
C GLU A 204 8.52 21.52 0.95
N GLY A 205 8.89 20.26 0.67
CA GLY A 205 10.03 19.59 1.32
C GLY A 205 11.36 20.33 1.12
N LEU A 206 11.65 20.77 -0.11
CA LEU A 206 12.84 21.57 -0.42
C LEU A 206 12.84 22.93 0.29
N LEU A 207 11.69 23.61 0.36
CA LEU A 207 11.55 24.89 1.06
C LEU A 207 11.81 24.75 2.57
N LEU A 208 11.39 23.64 3.18
CA LEU A 208 11.69 23.32 4.58
C LEU A 208 13.19 23.09 4.80
N GLN A 209 13.88 22.42 3.87
CA GLN A 209 15.34 22.27 3.92
C GLN A 209 16.06 23.61 3.77
N VAL A 210 15.65 24.43 2.80
CA VAL A 210 16.16 25.80 2.63
C VAL A 210 16.09 26.53 3.96
N GLN A 211 14.98 26.42 4.69
CA GLN A 211 14.81 27.10 5.97
C GLN A 211 15.82 26.64 7.04
N LYS A 212 16.15 25.34 7.09
CA LYS A 212 17.12 24.75 8.04
C LYS A 212 18.59 25.03 7.67
N CYS A 213 18.92 25.09 6.38
CA CYS A 213 20.31 25.26 5.91
C CYS A 213 20.88 26.65 6.24
N GLN A 214 22.14 26.72 6.68
CA GLN A 214 22.83 28.00 6.94
C GLN A 214 23.78 28.41 5.80
N GLY A 215 24.20 27.48 4.94
CA GLY A 215 25.13 27.76 3.83
C GLY A 215 24.47 28.44 2.64
N GLU A 216 25.04 29.54 2.15
CA GLU A 216 24.49 30.29 1.01
C GLU A 216 24.49 29.50 -0.30
N ASP A 217 25.56 28.74 -0.58
CA ASP A 217 25.67 27.91 -1.79
C ASP A 217 24.65 26.77 -1.80
N GLU A 218 24.41 26.15 -0.65
CA GLU A 218 23.43 25.07 -0.48
C GLU A 218 21.99 25.59 -0.62
N VAL A 219 21.70 26.75 -0.02
CA VAL A 219 20.41 27.45 -0.18
C VAL A 219 20.17 27.79 -1.65
N LYS A 220 21.19 28.25 -2.37
CA LYS A 220 21.08 28.57 -3.79
C LYS A 220 20.78 27.32 -4.63
N ALA A 221 21.48 26.21 -4.40
CA ALA A 221 21.23 24.94 -5.09
C ALA A 221 19.80 24.42 -4.87
N LEU A 222 19.33 24.44 -3.61
CA LEU A 222 17.96 24.04 -3.27
C LEU A 222 16.90 24.96 -3.90
N LEU A 223 17.15 26.28 -3.95
CA LEU A 223 16.25 27.23 -4.60
C LEU A 223 16.23 27.09 -6.12
N GLU A 224 17.36 26.72 -6.74
CA GLU A 224 17.40 26.36 -8.16
C GLU A 224 16.51 25.14 -8.44
N GLU A 225 16.57 24.09 -7.61
CA GLU A 225 15.67 22.93 -7.72
C GLU A 225 14.20 23.29 -7.48
N VAL A 226 13.89 24.17 -6.52
CA VAL A 226 12.53 24.70 -6.35
C VAL A 226 12.04 25.41 -7.61
N ASN A 227 12.90 26.18 -8.28
CA ASN A 227 12.51 26.93 -9.47
C ASN A 227 12.36 26.04 -10.73
N THR A 228 13.02 24.88 -10.78
CA THR A 228 12.80 23.91 -11.87
C THR A 228 11.46 23.20 -11.72
N LEU A 229 11.07 22.82 -10.50
CA LEU A 229 9.78 22.18 -10.20
C LEU A 229 8.61 23.18 -10.21
N LEU A 230 8.84 24.40 -9.74
CA LEU A 230 7.84 25.46 -9.68
C LEU A 230 8.35 26.69 -10.45
N PRO A 231 8.04 26.80 -11.75
CA PRO A 231 8.57 27.86 -12.59
C PRO A 231 7.79 29.17 -12.37
N LEU A 232 8.46 30.14 -11.74
CA LEU A 232 7.87 31.38 -11.24
C LEU A 232 8.37 32.60 -12.03
N ARG A 233 7.50 33.58 -12.24
CA ARG A 233 7.88 34.95 -12.62
C ARG A 233 8.38 35.64 -11.35
N MET A 234 9.68 35.58 -11.13
CA MET A 234 10.46 36.03 -9.96
C MET A 234 9.77 36.91 -8.91
N MET A 235 9.96 36.55 -7.63
CA MET A 235 9.81 37.43 -6.47
C MET A 235 11.18 37.60 -5.80
N GLU A 236 11.69 38.83 -5.66
CA GLU A 236 12.89 39.11 -4.87
C GLU A 236 12.49 39.78 -3.54
N PRO A 237 12.37 39.02 -2.44
CA PRO A 237 12.13 39.57 -1.13
C PRO A 237 13.44 39.90 -0.41
N ASP A 238 13.35 40.79 0.57
CA ASP A 238 14.48 41.32 1.35
C ASP A 238 15.13 40.29 2.30
N SER A 239 14.48 39.14 2.55
CA SER A 239 14.99 38.10 3.45
C SER A 239 14.56 36.68 3.04
N LYS A 240 15.43 35.72 3.38
CA LYS A 240 15.24 34.27 3.16
C LYS A 240 13.92 33.74 3.77
N GLN A 241 13.60 34.13 5.01
CA GLN A 241 12.40 33.66 5.71
C GLN A 241 11.11 34.14 5.03
N LYS A 242 11.09 35.41 4.59
CA LYS A 242 9.97 36.00 3.86
C LYS A 242 9.77 35.34 2.49
N LEU A 243 10.87 34.97 1.80
CA LEU A 243 10.81 34.21 0.55
C LEU A 243 10.16 32.83 0.75
N VAL A 244 10.64 32.08 1.73
CA VAL A 244 10.13 30.74 2.04
C VAL A 244 8.65 30.80 2.38
N SER A 245 8.24 31.72 3.26
CA SER A 245 6.83 31.91 3.62
C SER A 245 5.95 32.21 2.41
N GLN A 246 6.35 33.14 1.54
CA GLN A 246 5.59 33.49 0.34
C GLN A 246 5.44 32.31 -0.63
N LYS A 247 6.51 31.51 -0.80
CA LYS A 247 6.48 30.33 -1.67
C LYS A 247 5.60 29.21 -1.07
N LEU A 248 5.59 29.03 0.25
CA LEU A 248 4.72 28.07 0.92
C LEU A 248 3.23 28.47 0.82
N ASP A 249 2.90 29.75 0.98
CA ASP A 249 1.55 30.26 0.76
C ASP A 249 1.08 30.03 -0.69
N LEU A 250 1.99 30.21 -1.65
CA LEU A 250 1.72 29.94 -3.06
C LEU A 250 1.49 28.45 -3.31
N CYS A 251 2.31 27.57 -2.72
CA CYS A 251 2.10 26.13 -2.80
C CYS A 251 0.71 25.74 -2.28
N GLN A 252 0.22 26.39 -1.21
CA GLN A 252 -1.13 26.16 -0.72
C GLN A 252 -2.20 26.54 -1.75
N LEU A 253 -2.08 27.71 -2.37
CA LEU A 253 -3.04 28.16 -3.38
C LEU A 253 -3.04 27.23 -4.61
N ILE A 254 -1.87 26.76 -5.04
CA ILE A 254 -1.74 25.80 -6.14
C ILE A 254 -2.41 24.48 -5.76
N ARG A 255 -2.14 23.97 -4.55
CA ARG A 255 -2.74 22.73 -4.03
C ARG A 255 -4.26 22.83 -3.96
N ASP A 256 -4.78 23.95 -3.47
CA ASP A 256 -6.23 24.21 -3.40
C ASP A 256 -6.86 24.14 -4.79
N ILE A 257 -6.25 24.79 -5.78
CA ILE A 257 -6.75 24.82 -7.16
C ILE A 257 -6.63 23.46 -7.85
N LEU A 258 -5.50 22.77 -7.73
CA LEU A 258 -5.32 21.43 -8.30
C LEU A 258 -6.34 20.43 -7.72
N SER A 259 -6.57 20.47 -6.41
CA SER A 259 -7.55 19.61 -5.73
C SER A 259 -8.99 19.87 -6.20
N MET A 260 -9.33 21.13 -6.50
CA MET A 260 -10.64 21.48 -7.07
C MET A 260 -10.73 21.17 -8.57
N SER A 261 -9.63 21.31 -9.32
CA SER A 261 -9.57 20.94 -10.75
C SER A 261 -9.81 19.46 -10.95
N GLU A 262 -9.24 18.60 -10.09
CA GLU A 262 -9.56 17.17 -10.06
C GLU A 262 -11.08 16.94 -9.90
N ALA A 263 -11.72 17.65 -8.96
CA ALA A 263 -13.17 17.56 -8.75
C ALA A 263 -14.01 17.96 -9.98
N THR A 264 -13.44 18.73 -10.91
CA THR A 264 -14.05 19.12 -12.18
C THR A 264 -13.59 18.31 -13.39
N LEU A 265 -12.99 17.14 -13.16
CA LEU A 265 -12.44 16.29 -14.22
C LEU A 265 -11.37 16.98 -15.09
N GLY A 266 -10.68 17.98 -14.52
CA GLY A 266 -9.56 18.71 -15.14
C GLY A 266 -9.93 19.31 -16.49
N HIS A 267 -11.24 19.52 -16.67
CA HIS A 267 -11.76 20.20 -17.82
C HIS A 267 -11.16 21.61 -17.83
N PRO A 268 -10.60 22.08 -18.95
CA PRO A 268 -9.96 23.40 -18.99
C PRO A 268 -10.95 24.54 -18.74
N PHE A 269 -12.26 24.28 -18.90
CA PHE A 269 -13.35 25.24 -18.70
C PHE A 269 -14.54 24.56 -18.02
N PRO A 270 -14.49 24.28 -16.71
CA PRO A 270 -15.57 23.59 -16.04
C PRO A 270 -16.82 24.46 -15.97
N SER A 271 -18.01 23.84 -16.02
CA SER A 271 -19.28 24.55 -15.86
C SER A 271 -19.37 25.22 -14.49
N SER A 272 -20.20 26.26 -14.35
CA SER A 272 -20.38 26.97 -13.08
C SER A 272 -20.93 26.04 -11.99
N LEU A 273 -21.76 25.07 -12.37
CA LEU A 273 -22.22 24.00 -11.48
C LEU A 273 -21.08 23.06 -11.07
N GLY A 274 -20.19 22.69 -12.00
CA GLY A 274 -19.00 21.89 -11.70
C GLY A 274 -18.07 22.60 -10.70
N LYS A 275 -17.81 23.89 -10.93
CA LYS A 275 -17.05 24.76 -10.01
C LYS A 275 -17.68 24.84 -8.63
N TYR A 276 -19.01 24.96 -8.53
CA TYR A 276 -19.72 24.96 -7.25
C TYR A 276 -19.56 23.62 -6.51
N ARG A 277 -19.76 22.49 -7.19
CA ARG A 277 -19.61 21.15 -6.60
C ARG A 277 -18.18 20.89 -6.13
N ALA A 278 -17.18 21.39 -6.85
CA ALA A 278 -15.78 21.29 -6.47
C ALA A 278 -15.44 22.05 -5.17
N LEU A 279 -16.22 23.08 -4.80
CA LEU A 279 -16.06 23.78 -3.52
C LEU A 279 -16.57 22.96 -2.34
N ARG A 280 -17.40 21.92 -2.54
CA ARG A 280 -17.92 21.06 -1.46
C ARG A 280 -18.49 21.83 -0.26
N CYS A 281 -19.01 23.01 -0.54
CA CYS A 281 -19.52 23.96 0.42
C CYS A 281 -20.90 24.38 -0.06
N CYS A 282 -21.90 24.19 0.79
CA CYS A 282 -23.26 24.62 0.51
C CYS A 282 -23.29 26.14 0.63
N ILE A 283 -23.69 26.84 -0.44
CA ILE A 283 -23.73 28.30 -0.50
C ILE A 283 -25.16 28.72 -0.82
N GLU A 284 -25.76 29.53 0.04
CA GLU A 284 -27.12 30.05 -0.13
C GLU A 284 -27.14 31.55 0.07
N GLN A 285 -27.85 32.27 -0.81
CA GLN A 285 -28.00 33.71 -0.64
C GLN A 285 -28.94 34.01 0.53
N VAL A 286 -28.49 34.88 1.44
CA VAL A 286 -29.33 35.42 2.50
C VAL A 286 -30.16 36.57 1.91
N PRO A 287 -31.50 36.49 1.94
CA PRO A 287 -32.36 37.54 1.40
C PRO A 287 -32.12 38.88 2.09
N SER A 288 -32.02 39.98 1.32
CA SER A 288 -31.69 41.31 1.83
C SER A 288 -32.74 41.89 2.79
N GLN A 289 -33.98 41.38 2.76
CA GLN A 289 -35.04 41.78 3.70
C GLN A 289 -35.08 40.94 4.99
N SER A 290 -34.21 39.94 5.12
CA SER A 290 -34.21 39.08 6.31
C SER A 290 -33.67 39.80 7.55
N PRO A 291 -34.18 39.47 8.76
CA PRO A 291 -33.61 39.99 10.01
C PRO A 291 -32.14 39.54 10.20
N GLU A 292 -31.79 38.39 9.64
CA GLU A 292 -30.43 37.87 9.58
C GLU A 292 -29.51 38.81 8.79
N PHE A 293 -29.91 39.26 7.60
CA PHE A 293 -29.13 40.23 6.81
C PHE A 293 -28.91 41.55 7.56
N GLN A 294 -29.93 42.02 8.28
CA GLN A 294 -29.83 43.26 9.07
C GLN A 294 -28.94 43.10 10.31
N SER A 295 -28.88 41.88 10.88
CA SER A 295 -28.03 41.59 12.05
C SER A 295 -26.54 41.52 11.73
N VAL A 296 -26.19 41.27 10.46
CA VAL A 296 -24.80 41.00 10.04
C VAL A 296 -24.01 42.29 9.75
N CYS A 297 -24.58 43.52 9.77
CA CYS A 297 -23.78 44.75 9.60
C CYS A 297 -24.37 46.10 10.10
N GLN A 298 -23.50 46.85 10.77
CA GLN A 298 -23.22 48.30 10.57
C GLN A 298 -21.69 48.49 10.77
N PRO A 299 -20.92 49.30 9.96
CA PRO A 299 -21.33 50.38 9.04
C PRO A 299 -20.73 50.30 7.60
N VAL A 300 -20.60 49.11 6.97
CA VAL A 300 -20.09 48.97 5.58
C VAL A 300 -21.20 48.78 4.55
N GLN A 301 -20.92 49.09 3.27
CA GLN A 301 -21.85 48.87 2.17
C GLN A 301 -21.82 47.39 1.76
N ILE A 302 -22.78 46.62 2.26
CA ILE A 302 -22.95 45.21 1.88
C ILE A 302 -23.57 45.11 0.48
N GLN A 303 -22.99 44.25 -0.35
CA GLN A 303 -23.53 43.88 -1.66
C GLN A 303 -24.39 42.61 -1.55
N GLN A 304 -23.87 41.58 -0.89
CA GLN A 304 -24.60 40.35 -0.59
C GLN A 304 -24.01 39.62 0.62
N ILE A 305 -24.84 38.77 1.21
CA ILE A 305 -24.47 37.85 2.28
C ILE A 305 -24.82 36.44 1.81
N LEU A 306 -23.86 35.55 1.91
CA LEU A 306 -23.99 34.14 1.53
C LEU A 306 -23.83 33.30 2.79
N HIS A 307 -24.86 32.52 3.13
CA HIS A 307 -24.75 31.48 4.13
C HIS A 307 -23.89 30.35 3.56
N VAL A 308 -22.88 29.93 4.31
CA VAL A 308 -21.95 28.87 3.91
C VAL A 308 -21.95 27.76 4.94
N SER A 309 -21.92 26.51 4.49
CA SER A 309 -21.87 25.35 5.37
C SER A 309 -21.11 24.20 4.73
N ARG A 310 -20.21 23.61 5.52
CA ARG A 310 -19.32 22.52 5.09
C ARG A 310 -19.63 21.27 5.88
N GLU A 311 -19.73 20.13 5.20
CA GLU A 311 -20.07 18.84 5.82
C GLU A 311 -19.09 18.47 6.95
N THR A 312 -17.79 18.64 6.69
CA THR A 312 -16.71 18.35 7.65
C THR A 312 -16.83 19.19 8.93
N GLU A 313 -17.17 20.47 8.81
CA GLU A 313 -17.29 21.38 9.97
C GLU A 313 -18.54 21.07 10.80
N VAL A 314 -19.66 20.69 10.17
CA VAL A 314 -20.86 20.27 10.91
C VAL A 314 -20.59 19.04 11.78
N LEU A 315 -19.66 18.19 11.38
CA LEU A 315 -19.28 16.98 12.08
C LEU A 315 -18.25 17.20 13.19
N MET A 316 -17.21 17.98 12.89
CA MET A 316 -16.03 18.09 13.74
C MET A 316 -16.13 19.26 14.71
N PHE A 317 -17.04 20.21 14.48
CA PHE A 317 -17.14 21.40 15.31
C PHE A 317 -17.37 21.05 16.78
N ARG A 318 -16.43 21.46 17.63
CA ARG A 318 -16.38 21.14 19.07
C ARG A 318 -17.36 21.98 19.89
N GLU A 319 -18.64 21.76 19.64
CA GLU A 319 -19.74 22.45 20.33
C GLU A 319 -19.71 22.20 21.85
N GLU A 320 -19.16 21.07 22.29
CA GLU A 320 -19.03 20.69 23.70
C GLU A 320 -18.13 21.60 24.53
N LEU A 321 -17.21 22.35 23.88
CA LEU A 321 -16.34 23.30 24.58
C LEU A 321 -17.12 24.52 25.12
N GLY A 322 -18.26 24.85 24.53
CA GLY A 322 -19.03 26.04 24.89
C GLY A 322 -18.31 27.36 24.54
N ASN A 323 -18.85 28.49 25.01
CA ASN A 323 -18.35 29.85 24.70
C ASN A 323 -18.17 30.08 23.18
N ILE A 324 -19.23 29.75 22.43
CA ILE A 324 -19.24 29.89 20.97
C ILE A 324 -19.61 31.32 20.61
N LYS A 325 -18.72 32.01 19.89
CA LYS A 325 -18.93 33.40 19.45
C LYS A 325 -18.88 33.50 17.93
N PRO A 326 -19.79 34.27 17.31
CA PRO A 326 -19.63 34.66 15.91
C PRO A 326 -18.51 35.71 15.81
N LEU A 327 -17.43 35.40 15.12
CA LEU A 327 -16.27 36.27 14.97
C LEU A 327 -15.89 36.45 13.49
N LEU A 328 -15.18 37.53 13.22
CA LEU A 328 -14.79 37.99 11.90
C LEU A 328 -13.39 37.50 11.52
N HIS A 329 -13.24 37.05 10.27
CA HIS A 329 -11.96 36.71 9.66
C HIS A 329 -11.90 37.25 8.22
N SER A 330 -10.76 37.80 7.81
CA SER A 330 -10.57 38.32 6.45
C SER A 330 -9.31 37.75 5.82
N SER A 331 -9.40 37.50 4.52
CA SER A 331 -8.29 37.05 3.69
C SER A 331 -8.38 37.69 2.30
N ARG A 332 -7.40 37.43 1.43
CA ARG A 332 -7.42 37.90 0.04
C ARG A 332 -8.53 37.18 -0.73
N PRO A 333 -9.21 37.83 -1.69
CA PRO A 333 -10.25 37.18 -2.51
C PRO A 333 -9.79 35.89 -3.20
N SER A 334 -8.54 35.84 -3.67
CA SER A 334 -7.95 34.64 -4.30
C SER A 334 -7.85 33.43 -3.36
N SER A 335 -7.89 33.62 -2.04
CA SER A 335 -7.85 32.53 -1.06
C SER A 335 -9.23 31.91 -0.78
N PHE A 336 -10.34 32.57 -1.15
CA PHE A 336 -11.69 32.14 -0.77
C PHE A 336 -12.11 30.82 -1.43
N ALA A 337 -11.66 30.55 -2.66
CA ALA A 337 -11.95 29.26 -3.30
C ALA A 337 -11.38 28.09 -2.47
N GLY A 338 -10.14 28.21 -2.01
CA GLY A 338 -9.52 27.25 -1.09
C GLY A 338 -10.20 27.20 0.27
N ILE A 339 -10.49 28.34 0.90
CA ILE A 339 -11.14 28.39 2.23
C ILE A 339 -12.52 27.73 2.19
N LEU A 340 -13.32 27.97 1.14
CA LEU A 340 -14.63 27.33 1.03
C LEU A 340 -14.51 25.82 0.76
N SER A 341 -13.52 25.39 -0.02
CA SER A 341 -13.24 23.97 -0.28
C SER A 341 -12.80 23.20 0.98
N ARG A 342 -11.71 23.64 1.61
CA ARG A 342 -11.04 22.89 2.70
C ARG A 342 -11.21 23.49 4.11
N GLY A 343 -11.76 24.69 4.24
CA GLY A 343 -11.90 25.41 5.53
C GLY A 343 -10.69 26.27 5.85
N LEU A 344 -10.74 26.95 7.00
CA LEU A 344 -9.56 27.65 7.52
C LEU A 344 -8.52 26.63 7.99
N LEU A 345 -7.28 26.80 7.54
CA LEU A 345 -6.17 25.98 8.01
C LEU A 345 -5.47 26.71 9.14
N LEU A 346 -4.91 25.93 10.08
CA LEU A 346 -3.85 26.45 10.91
C LEU A 346 -2.71 26.92 10.01
N PRO A 347 -2.01 28.02 10.37
CA PRO A 347 -0.72 28.33 9.78
C PRO A 347 0.13 27.05 9.77
N ARG A 348 0.66 26.66 8.60
CA ARG A 348 1.18 25.31 8.34
C ARG A 348 1.99 24.73 9.51
N VAL A 349 1.39 23.75 10.17
CA VAL A 349 1.93 22.93 11.28
C VAL A 349 3.09 22.01 10.85
N GLY A 350 3.53 22.06 9.58
CA GLY A 350 4.81 21.44 9.16
C GLY A 350 6.04 21.98 9.92
N VAL A 351 5.85 23.02 10.71
CA VAL A 351 6.84 23.69 11.57
C VAL A 351 6.86 23.14 13.00
N GLU A 352 5.82 22.45 13.48
CA GLU A 352 5.73 22.04 14.91
C GLU A 352 6.68 20.91 15.32
N GLN A 353 7.24 20.15 14.38
CA GLN A 353 8.23 19.11 14.71
C GLN A 353 9.70 19.59 14.66
N HIS A 354 9.97 20.80 14.15
CA HIS A 354 11.33 21.19 13.77
C HIS A 354 11.81 22.55 14.31
N GLY A 355 11.07 23.18 15.21
CA GLY A 355 11.55 24.34 15.98
C GLY A 355 11.90 25.56 15.14
N ILE A 356 11.07 25.90 14.15
CA ILE A 356 11.36 26.99 13.21
C ILE A 356 10.56 28.27 13.53
N GLU A 357 11.25 29.41 13.60
CA GLU A 357 10.60 30.72 13.73
C GLU A 357 10.09 31.23 12.37
N ARG A 358 8.79 31.56 12.30
CA ARG A 358 8.17 32.29 11.20
C ARG A 358 8.36 33.80 11.38
N THR A 359 8.33 34.55 10.28
CA THR A 359 8.33 36.04 10.30
C THR A 359 6.92 36.66 10.37
N ASP A 360 5.87 35.86 10.23
CA ASP A 360 4.45 36.25 10.24
C ASP A 360 3.68 35.54 11.37
N VAL A 361 4.38 35.19 12.46
CA VAL A 361 3.70 34.76 13.67
C VAL A 361 2.83 35.92 14.15
N GLY A 362 1.52 35.70 14.20
CA GLY A 362 0.64 36.72 14.76
C GLY A 362 1.00 36.99 16.22
N ASN A 363 0.38 38.00 16.82
CA ASN A 363 0.74 38.47 18.15
C ASN A 363 0.61 37.40 19.27
N LEU A 364 -0.04 36.27 18.99
CA LEU A 364 -0.29 35.15 19.90
C LEU A 364 0.08 33.79 19.29
N GLY A 365 1.09 33.73 18.43
CA GLY A 365 1.60 32.45 17.94
C GLY A 365 0.89 31.87 16.70
N GLY A 366 0.99 30.55 16.54
CA GLY A 366 0.61 29.77 15.34
C GLY A 366 -0.86 29.37 15.22
N GLY A 367 -1.80 30.14 15.75
CA GLY A 367 -3.24 29.82 15.67
C GLY A 367 -4.00 30.50 14.53
N ILE A 368 -5.31 30.26 14.47
CA ILE A 368 -6.25 30.93 13.56
C ILE A 368 -6.81 32.18 14.25
N TYR A 369 -6.64 33.33 13.62
CA TYR A 369 -6.97 34.64 14.19
C TYR A 369 -8.37 35.11 13.78
N PHE A 370 -9.08 35.62 14.77
CA PHE A 370 -10.43 36.19 14.65
C PHE A 370 -10.51 37.50 15.43
N SER A 371 -11.46 38.36 15.05
CA SER A 371 -11.77 39.59 15.79
C SER A 371 -13.29 39.79 15.87
N ASP A 372 -13.75 40.54 16.86
CA ASP A 372 -15.12 41.07 16.90
C ASP A 372 -15.24 42.46 16.23
N SER A 373 -14.12 43.02 15.77
CA SER A 373 -14.03 44.35 15.19
C SER A 373 -13.78 44.31 13.68
N LEU A 374 -14.65 44.99 12.93
CA LEU A 374 -14.53 45.12 11.49
C LEU A 374 -13.27 45.89 11.07
N SER A 375 -12.86 46.92 11.84
CA SER A 375 -11.66 47.69 11.52
C SER A 375 -10.39 46.85 11.55
N THR A 376 -10.35 45.83 12.40
CA THR A 376 -9.24 44.89 12.51
C THR A 376 -9.23 43.92 11.33
N SER A 377 -10.38 43.33 10.99
CA SER A 377 -10.51 42.40 9.86
C SER A 377 -10.24 43.09 8.51
N VAL A 378 -10.67 44.35 8.33
CA VAL A 378 -10.44 45.13 7.10
C VAL A 378 -8.94 45.29 6.77
N LYS A 379 -8.04 45.30 7.76
CA LYS A 379 -6.58 45.37 7.54
C LYS A 379 -6.05 44.21 6.67
N TYR A 380 -6.73 43.06 6.70
CA TYR A 380 -6.36 41.84 5.97
C TYR A 380 -7.20 41.62 4.71
N SER A 381 -8.22 42.45 4.51
CA SER A 381 -9.08 42.43 3.32
C SER A 381 -8.45 43.25 2.20
N LYS A 382 -8.51 42.73 0.97
CA LYS A 382 -8.11 43.45 -0.26
C LYS A 382 -9.28 43.48 -1.23
N PRO A 383 -9.47 44.57 -2.00
CA PRO A 383 -10.48 44.60 -3.04
C PRO A 383 -10.12 43.59 -4.14
N SER A 384 -11.12 42.89 -4.64
CA SER A 384 -11.04 41.99 -5.78
C SER A 384 -10.56 42.75 -7.01
N VAL A 385 -9.65 42.12 -7.76
CA VAL A 385 -9.18 42.68 -9.02
C VAL A 385 -10.28 42.63 -10.08
N THR A 386 -11.16 41.63 -9.99
CA THR A 386 -12.25 41.31 -10.91
C THR A 386 -13.41 42.31 -10.79
N ASP A 387 -14.00 42.46 -9.59
CA ASP A 387 -15.22 43.28 -9.40
C ASP A 387 -15.06 44.45 -8.42
N GLY A 388 -13.89 44.59 -7.78
CA GLY A 388 -13.60 45.66 -6.82
C GLY A 388 -14.22 45.47 -5.43
N SER A 389 -14.99 44.41 -5.21
CA SER A 389 -15.58 44.09 -3.92
C SER A 389 -14.57 43.48 -2.94
N ARG A 390 -14.92 43.45 -1.66
CA ARG A 390 -14.14 42.82 -0.59
C ARG A 390 -14.93 41.66 0.00
N LEU A 391 -14.21 40.66 0.49
CA LEU A 391 -14.80 39.47 1.11
C LEU A 391 -14.42 39.39 2.61
N LEU A 392 -15.41 39.06 3.43
CA LEU A 392 -15.28 38.89 4.88
C LEU A 392 -15.96 37.56 5.28
N LEU A 393 -15.31 36.80 6.15
CA LEU A 393 -15.87 35.59 6.75
C LEU A 393 -16.42 35.90 8.13
N VAL A 394 -17.60 35.37 8.41
CA VAL A 394 -18.15 35.26 9.76
C VAL A 394 -18.16 33.78 10.14
N CYS A 395 -17.51 33.45 11.24
CA CYS A 395 -17.35 32.07 11.71
C CYS A 395 -17.91 31.93 13.12
N ASP A 396 -18.61 30.84 13.40
CA ASP A 396 -18.87 30.43 14.78
C ASP A 396 -17.56 29.81 15.33
N VAL A 397 -17.02 30.39 16.41
CA VAL A 397 -15.75 29.97 17.00
C VAL A 397 -15.98 29.49 18.44
N ALA A 398 -15.72 28.21 18.71
CA ALA A 398 -15.82 27.59 20.02
C ALA A 398 -14.57 27.90 20.86
N LEU A 399 -14.62 29.01 21.61
CA LEU A 399 -13.47 29.47 22.41
C LEU A 399 -13.25 28.61 23.66
N GLY A 400 -14.29 27.96 24.19
CA GLY A 400 -14.21 27.23 25.45
C GLY A 400 -13.64 28.07 26.59
N HIS A 401 -12.74 27.46 27.38
CA HIS A 401 -11.96 28.18 28.37
C HIS A 401 -10.89 29.04 27.68
N CYS A 402 -11.15 30.34 27.60
CA CYS A 402 -10.28 31.30 26.91
C CYS A 402 -9.30 31.98 27.87
N LYS A 403 -8.02 32.03 27.51
CA LYS A 403 -6.98 32.73 28.27
C LYS A 403 -6.86 34.18 27.83
N ASP A 404 -7.16 35.11 28.72
CA ASP A 404 -6.87 36.53 28.52
C ASP A 404 -5.36 36.79 28.62
N LEU A 405 -4.81 37.43 27.59
CA LEU A 405 -3.42 37.85 27.48
C LEU A 405 -3.34 39.35 27.19
N HIS A 406 -2.45 40.04 27.91
CA HIS A 406 -2.22 41.48 27.76
C HIS A 406 -0.88 41.80 27.09
N ARG A 407 -0.03 40.80 26.92
CA ARG A 407 1.25 40.89 26.22
C ARG A 407 1.26 39.95 25.04
N ARG A 408 2.00 40.33 23.99
CA ARG A 408 2.20 39.47 22.83
C ARG A 408 3.05 38.26 23.22
N ASP A 409 2.70 37.11 22.67
CA ASP A 409 3.47 35.88 22.83
C ASP A 409 3.49 35.12 21.49
N THR A 410 4.55 35.34 20.73
CA THR A 410 4.76 34.68 19.44
C THR A 410 5.27 33.25 19.59
N SER A 411 5.56 32.76 20.80
CA SER A 411 6.06 31.39 21.00
C SER A 411 4.96 30.33 21.06
N LEU A 412 3.69 30.75 21.16
CA LEU A 412 2.56 29.84 21.31
C LEU A 412 2.33 29.02 20.03
N THR A 413 2.39 27.70 20.16
CA THR A 413 1.94 26.75 19.11
C THR A 413 0.60 26.13 19.45
N CYS A 414 0.26 26.06 20.74
CA CYS A 414 -1.01 25.55 21.25
C CYS A 414 -1.58 26.47 22.34
N ALA A 415 -2.84 26.22 22.73
CA ALA A 415 -3.45 26.93 23.84
C ALA A 415 -2.69 26.63 25.16
N PRO A 416 -2.52 27.61 26.06
CA PRO A 416 -1.89 27.38 27.37
C PRO A 416 -2.60 26.28 28.18
N GLU A 417 -1.85 25.58 29.03
CA GLU A 417 -2.37 24.47 29.83
C GLU A 417 -3.64 24.86 30.61
N GLY A 418 -4.70 24.04 30.46
CA GLY A 418 -6.01 24.29 31.06
C GLY A 418 -6.93 25.23 30.26
N TYR A 419 -6.50 25.71 29.09
CA TYR A 419 -7.28 26.57 28.20
C TYR A 419 -7.44 25.95 26.81
N ASN A 420 -8.45 26.40 26.07
CA ASN A 420 -8.76 25.95 24.71
C ASN A 420 -8.47 27.01 23.65
N SER A 421 -8.38 28.27 24.03
CA SER A 421 -8.09 29.40 23.14
C SER A 421 -7.42 30.54 23.91
N THR A 422 -6.92 31.53 23.19
CA THR A 422 -6.36 32.76 23.77
C THR A 422 -7.11 34.00 23.27
N HIS A 423 -7.13 35.03 24.10
CA HIS A 423 -7.75 36.32 23.84
C HIS A 423 -6.76 37.43 24.16
N GLY A 424 -6.24 38.08 23.13
CA GLY A 424 -5.46 39.30 23.23
C GLY A 424 -6.40 40.45 23.57
N VAL A 425 -6.41 40.86 24.84
CA VAL A 425 -7.38 41.84 25.34
C VAL A 425 -6.96 43.23 24.89
N ARG A 426 -7.87 44.00 24.27
CA ARG A 426 -7.59 45.36 23.80
C ARG A 426 -7.09 46.29 24.90
N ARG A 427 -6.22 47.22 24.52
CA ARG A 427 -5.76 48.30 25.38
C ARG A 427 -6.91 49.28 25.67
N THR A 428 -7.07 49.64 26.93
CA THR A 428 -8.04 50.66 27.37
C THR A 428 -7.34 51.76 28.18
N GLN A 429 -8.01 52.88 28.45
CA GLN A 429 -7.45 53.96 29.26
C GLN A 429 -7.01 53.53 30.67
N SER A 430 -7.56 52.43 31.19
CA SER A 430 -7.30 51.91 32.53
C SER A 430 -6.44 50.63 32.57
N LYS A 431 -6.25 49.93 31.44
CA LYS A 431 -5.48 48.68 31.36
C LYS A 431 -4.45 48.73 30.24
N HIS A 432 -3.18 48.57 30.60
CA HIS A 432 -2.08 48.43 29.64
C HIS A 432 -2.17 47.08 28.92
N SER A 433 -2.18 47.12 27.59
CA SER A 433 -2.14 45.93 26.74
C SER A 433 -1.39 46.24 25.44
N ASP A 434 -0.75 45.22 24.87
CA ASP A 434 -0.01 45.32 23.59
C ASP A 434 -0.93 45.23 22.36
N PHE A 435 -2.23 44.95 22.57
CA PHE A 435 -3.25 44.76 21.54
C PHE A 435 -4.08 46.03 21.36
N GLU A 436 -4.23 46.49 20.11
CA GLU A 436 -5.07 47.65 19.78
C GLU A 436 -6.56 47.33 19.86
N ASP A 437 -6.93 46.17 19.32
CA ASP A 437 -8.28 45.62 19.29
C ASP A 437 -8.27 44.22 19.95
N ASP A 438 -9.45 43.67 20.25
CA ASP A 438 -9.56 42.32 20.78
C ASP A 438 -9.23 41.30 19.66
N GLU A 439 -8.28 40.40 19.95
CA GLU A 439 -7.83 39.33 19.04
C GLU A 439 -8.10 37.97 19.68
N TYR A 440 -8.91 37.14 19.04
CA TYR A 440 -9.22 35.79 19.50
C TYR A 440 -8.48 34.77 18.64
N VAL A 441 -7.81 33.82 19.28
CA VAL A 441 -6.98 32.82 18.58
C VAL A 441 -7.30 31.43 19.07
N VAL A 442 -7.56 30.53 18.13
CA VAL A 442 -7.75 29.09 18.36
C VAL A 442 -6.64 28.30 17.68
N TYR A 443 -6.26 27.17 18.29
CA TYR A 443 -5.13 26.35 17.84
C TYR A 443 -5.57 24.97 17.34
N ASN A 444 -6.87 24.82 17.09
CA ASN A 444 -7.47 23.63 16.50
C ASN A 444 -8.53 24.05 15.48
N THR A 445 -8.46 23.50 14.27
CA THR A 445 -9.42 23.75 13.18
C THR A 445 -10.84 23.35 13.55
N ASP A 446 -10.99 22.35 14.42
CA ASP A 446 -12.29 21.81 14.86
C ASP A 446 -13.03 22.77 15.80
N GLN A 447 -12.40 23.87 16.23
CA GLN A 447 -13.06 24.94 16.98
C GLN A 447 -13.73 25.99 16.08
N VAL A 448 -13.65 25.83 14.75
CA VAL A 448 -14.11 26.82 13.78
C VAL A 448 -15.17 26.23 12.86
N ARG A 449 -16.27 26.95 12.67
CA ARG A 449 -17.30 26.66 11.67
C ARG A 449 -17.63 27.91 10.88
N LEU A 450 -17.47 27.85 9.55
CA LEU A 450 -17.87 28.92 8.66
C LEU A 450 -19.39 29.10 8.70
N LYS A 451 -19.84 30.35 8.65
CA LYS A 451 -21.26 30.67 8.74
C LYS A 451 -21.73 31.59 7.62
N TYR A 452 -21.01 32.70 7.42
CA TYR A 452 -21.32 33.63 6.33
C TYR A 452 -20.07 34.05 5.57
N VAL A 453 -20.25 34.26 4.27
CA VAL A 453 -19.38 35.12 3.45
C VAL A 453 -20.15 36.42 3.19
N VAL A 454 -19.55 37.54 3.58
CA VAL A 454 -20.09 38.88 3.34
C VAL A 454 -19.27 39.54 2.24
N GLN A 455 -19.94 39.89 1.14
CA GLN A 455 -19.36 40.70 0.08
C GLN A 455 -19.73 42.17 0.31
N TYR A 456 -18.74 43.02 0.43
CA TYR A 456 -18.91 44.43 0.81
C TYR A 456 -17.94 45.35 0.08
N SER A 457 -18.15 46.66 0.20
CA SER A 457 -17.22 47.67 -0.29
C SER A 457 -17.04 48.80 0.71
N LEU A 458 -15.84 49.38 0.71
CA LEU A 458 -15.53 50.63 1.39
C LEU A 458 -15.77 51.81 0.45
N LYS A 459 -15.91 53.02 1.01
CA LYS A 459 -16.16 54.24 0.23
C LYS A 459 -15.05 54.56 -0.80
N GLU A 460 -13.84 54.06 -0.54
CA GLU A 460 -12.65 54.22 -1.39
C GLU A 460 -12.52 53.15 -2.48
N ASP A 461 -13.31 52.08 -2.43
CA ASP A 461 -13.22 50.98 -3.41
C ASP A 461 -13.97 51.34 -4.71
N GLN A 462 -13.39 50.99 -5.85
CA GLN A 462 -14.02 51.17 -7.16
C GLN A 462 -14.63 49.86 -7.64
N LEU A 463 -15.97 49.80 -7.66
CA LEU A 463 -16.70 48.64 -8.15
C LEU A 463 -16.67 48.55 -9.68
N LYS A 464 -16.44 47.33 -10.18
CA LYS A 464 -16.44 47.00 -11.60
C LYS A 464 -17.60 46.06 -11.90
N THR A 465 -18.18 46.19 -13.09
CA THR A 465 -19.24 45.28 -13.53
C THR A 465 -18.65 43.92 -13.87
N PHE A 466 -19.08 42.88 -13.16
CA PHE A 466 -18.76 41.48 -13.46
C PHE A 466 -20.06 40.70 -13.67
N GLN A 467 -20.29 40.24 -14.90
CA GLN A 467 -21.47 39.47 -15.29
C GLN A 467 -21.04 38.23 -16.06
N PRO A 468 -20.64 37.15 -15.36
CA PRO A 468 -20.22 35.91 -15.99
C PRO A 468 -21.43 35.15 -16.58
N HIS A 469 -21.17 34.34 -17.60
CA HIS A 469 -22.15 33.36 -18.07
C HIS A 469 -22.21 32.19 -17.08
N ILE A 470 -23.40 31.88 -16.57
CA ILE A 470 -23.60 30.79 -15.63
C ILE A 470 -23.97 29.52 -16.40
N ASP A 471 -23.00 28.61 -16.52
CA ASP A 471 -23.19 27.33 -17.18
C ASP A 471 -23.66 26.27 -16.19
N MET A 472 -24.88 25.79 -16.39
CA MET A 472 -25.55 24.78 -15.56
C MET A 472 -25.53 23.39 -16.21
N SER A 473 -24.77 23.22 -17.30
CA SER A 473 -24.61 21.91 -17.92
C SER A 473 -23.99 20.93 -16.92
N VAL A 474 -24.70 19.81 -16.72
CA VAL A 474 -24.15 18.67 -16.01
C VAL A 474 -23.32 17.92 -17.05
N GLU A 475 -22.00 17.94 -16.88
CA GLU A 475 -21.14 17.01 -17.62
C GLU A 475 -21.51 15.59 -17.17
N LEU A 476 -22.47 14.97 -17.88
CA LEU A 476 -22.62 13.53 -17.79
C LEU A 476 -21.28 12.96 -18.26
N ILE A 477 -20.71 12.09 -17.43
CA ILE A 477 -19.76 11.09 -17.88
C ILE A 477 -20.27 10.60 -19.23
N HIS A 478 -19.49 10.77 -20.30
CA HIS A 478 -19.72 10.03 -21.52
C HIS A 478 -19.92 8.60 -21.09
N SER A 479 -21.18 8.14 -21.10
CA SER A 479 -21.51 6.73 -21.02
C SER A 479 -20.66 6.11 -22.10
N LEU A 480 -19.60 5.40 -21.69
CA LEU A 480 -18.74 4.64 -22.60
C LEU A 480 -19.70 3.97 -23.57
N THR A 481 -19.71 4.43 -24.82
CA THR A 481 -20.72 4.01 -25.78
C THR A 481 -20.58 2.51 -25.92
N SER A 482 -21.67 1.81 -26.26
CA SER A 482 -21.66 0.36 -26.46
C SER A 482 -20.60 -0.12 -27.48
N SER A 483 -20.00 0.80 -28.25
CA SER A 483 -18.82 0.60 -29.09
C SER A 483 -17.54 0.26 -28.31
N ASP A 484 -17.33 0.80 -27.10
CA ASP A 484 -16.17 0.48 -26.25
C ASP A 484 -16.39 -0.84 -25.47
N LEU A 485 -17.65 -1.30 -25.39
CA LEU A 485 -18.04 -2.60 -24.83
C LEU A 485 -17.89 -3.75 -25.84
N CYS A 486 -17.59 -3.48 -27.12
CA CYS A 486 -17.54 -4.50 -28.17
C CYS A 486 -16.31 -5.42 -28.12
N GLU A 487 -15.27 -5.12 -27.34
CA GLU A 487 -14.16 -6.08 -27.12
C GLU A 487 -14.43 -7.11 -26.01
N CYS A 488 -15.51 -6.96 -25.23
CA CYS A 488 -15.75 -7.77 -24.04
C CYS A 488 -16.73 -8.96 -24.22
N LYS A 489 -17.26 -9.22 -25.43
CA LYS A 489 -18.30 -10.24 -25.65
C LYS A 489 -17.82 -11.61 -26.19
N ASN A 490 -16.53 -11.83 -26.40
CA ASN A 490 -16.02 -13.11 -26.94
C ASN A 490 -15.31 -14.01 -25.91
N TYR A 491 -15.94 -14.28 -24.77
CA TYR A 491 -15.47 -15.33 -23.85
C TYR A 491 -16.59 -16.28 -23.46
N SER A 492 -16.99 -17.11 -24.42
CA SER A 492 -17.74 -18.34 -24.17
C SER A 492 -16.88 -19.55 -24.53
N SER A 493 -16.66 -20.40 -23.54
CA SER A 493 -15.97 -21.70 -23.50
C SER A 493 -14.48 -21.73 -23.08
N PRO A 494 -14.10 -22.59 -22.10
CA PRO A 494 -12.77 -22.65 -21.51
C PRO A 494 -11.91 -23.67 -22.26
N LYS A 495 -10.89 -23.21 -22.99
CA LYS A 495 -9.68 -23.96 -23.42
C LYS A 495 -8.92 -23.12 -24.46
N HIS A 496 -8.18 -22.12 -24.00
CA HIS A 496 -6.98 -21.53 -24.63
C HIS A 496 -6.70 -20.19 -23.94
N TYR A 497 -5.63 -20.11 -23.15
CA TYR A 497 -5.12 -18.84 -22.65
C TYR A 497 -4.44 -18.12 -23.83
N MET A 498 -5.17 -17.17 -24.43
CA MET A 498 -4.66 -16.31 -25.50
C MET A 498 -4.39 -14.92 -24.91
N TYR A 499 -3.11 -14.53 -24.90
CA TYR A 499 -2.66 -13.18 -24.56
C TYR A 499 -3.16 -12.19 -25.63
N ILE A 500 -4.00 -11.23 -25.25
CA ILE A 500 -4.51 -10.18 -26.15
C ILE A 500 -3.58 -8.96 -26.07
N TYR A 501 -2.89 -8.67 -27.17
CA TYR A 501 -2.03 -7.50 -27.37
C TYR A 501 -2.88 -6.24 -27.57
N ILE A 502 -2.66 -5.20 -26.76
CA ILE A 502 -3.13 -3.84 -27.05
C ILE A 502 -2.09 -3.15 -27.92
N LYS A 503 -2.55 -2.67 -29.08
CA LYS A 503 -1.76 -2.00 -30.11
C LYS A 503 -1.56 -0.54 -29.70
N LEU A 504 -0.39 -0.21 -29.15
CA LEU A 504 0.06 1.18 -28.97
C LEU A 504 1.10 1.49 -30.04
N THR A 505 0.69 2.29 -31.02
CA THR A 505 1.57 2.93 -32.00
C THR A 505 2.24 4.13 -31.36
N ASN A 506 3.58 4.16 -31.32
CA ASN A 506 4.40 5.32 -31.68
C ASN A 506 5.87 4.95 -31.77
N SER A 507 6.49 5.44 -32.83
CA SER A 507 7.87 5.24 -33.25
C SER A 507 8.83 6.15 -32.49
N GLU A 508 10.04 5.65 -32.20
CA GLU A 508 11.28 6.42 -32.24
C GLU A 508 12.44 5.46 -32.55
N VAL A 509 13.31 5.86 -33.48
CA VAL A 509 14.41 5.11 -34.10
C VAL A 509 15.74 5.68 -33.60
N LEU A 510 16.80 4.86 -33.53
CA LEU A 510 18.25 5.09 -33.78
C LEU A 510 19.02 3.84 -33.25
N GLU A 511 20.11 3.27 -33.76
CA GLU A 511 20.89 3.30 -35.01
C GLU A 511 21.47 1.85 -35.10
N HIS A 512 21.28 1.12 -36.22
CA HIS A 512 21.88 -0.21 -36.57
C HIS A 512 21.27 -1.57 -36.16
N GLY A 513 20.32 -1.71 -35.23
CA GLY A 513 19.43 -2.91 -35.16
C GLY A 513 20.06 -4.33 -35.13
N GLN A 514 21.33 -4.49 -34.75
CA GLN A 514 22.00 -5.80 -34.69
C GLN A 514 21.79 -6.47 -33.31
N THR A 515 21.53 -7.78 -33.33
CA THR A 515 21.18 -8.57 -32.14
C THR A 515 22.39 -9.30 -31.57
N LEU A 516 22.61 -9.25 -30.25
CA LEU A 516 23.60 -10.05 -29.54
C LEU A 516 22.91 -11.26 -28.85
N PRO A 517 22.91 -12.47 -29.44
CA PRO A 517 22.19 -13.61 -28.88
C PRO A 517 22.89 -14.16 -27.63
N LEU A 518 22.12 -14.38 -26.56
CA LEU A 518 22.53 -15.10 -25.36
C LEU A 518 22.75 -16.59 -25.71
N GLN A 519 23.97 -17.10 -25.49
CA GLN A 519 24.33 -18.47 -25.89
C GLN A 519 24.08 -19.48 -24.78
N ALA A 520 24.63 -19.21 -23.60
CA ALA A 520 24.60 -20.11 -22.47
C ALA A 520 24.32 -19.35 -21.18
N VAL A 521 23.60 -20.00 -20.27
CA VAL A 521 23.34 -19.52 -18.91
C VAL A 521 23.73 -20.60 -17.92
N HIS A 522 24.72 -20.31 -17.08
CA HIS A 522 25.11 -21.19 -15.98
C HIS A 522 24.78 -20.52 -14.65
N VAL A 523 24.10 -21.25 -13.76
CA VAL A 523 23.63 -20.73 -12.48
C VAL A 523 24.23 -21.55 -11.35
N ARG A 524 24.84 -20.87 -10.39
CA ARG A 524 25.31 -21.43 -9.13
C ARG A 524 24.51 -20.79 -8.00
N CYS A 525 23.89 -21.63 -7.18
CA CYS A 525 23.00 -21.16 -6.13
C CYS A 525 23.37 -21.78 -4.78
N LYS A 526 23.30 -20.98 -3.72
CA LYS A 526 23.45 -21.42 -2.33
C LYS A 526 22.23 -20.97 -1.54
N LEU A 527 21.40 -21.92 -1.12
CA LEU A 527 20.22 -21.68 -0.29
C LEU A 527 20.61 -22.00 1.15
N MET A 528 20.49 -21.00 2.02
CA MET A 528 20.71 -21.14 3.45
C MET A 528 19.45 -20.66 4.14
N ASP A 529 18.70 -21.58 4.73
CA ASP A 529 17.42 -21.26 5.38
C ASP A 529 16.44 -20.54 4.42
N LEU A 530 16.02 -19.31 4.72
CA LEU A 530 15.15 -18.49 3.86
C LEU A 530 15.93 -17.50 2.98
N LEU A 531 17.23 -17.71 2.77
CA LEU A 531 18.06 -16.83 1.98
C LEU A 531 18.68 -17.59 0.80
N SER A 532 18.87 -16.89 -0.31
CA SER A 532 19.55 -17.44 -1.49
C SER A 532 20.64 -16.50 -2.00
N GLN A 533 21.82 -17.07 -2.23
CA GLN A 533 22.87 -16.45 -3.02
C GLN A 533 22.82 -17.03 -4.43
N VAL A 534 22.70 -16.18 -5.44
CA VAL A 534 22.64 -16.61 -6.84
C VAL A 534 23.78 -15.96 -7.61
N ILE A 535 24.57 -16.78 -8.30
CA ILE A 535 25.62 -16.36 -9.23
C ILE A 535 25.19 -16.84 -10.62
N ILE A 536 24.98 -15.90 -11.53
CA ILE A 536 24.58 -16.15 -12.90
C ILE A 536 25.74 -15.81 -13.83
N PHE A 537 26.09 -16.76 -14.69
CA PHE A 537 27.04 -16.60 -15.79
C PHE A 537 26.27 -16.59 -17.11
N GLN A 538 26.45 -15.52 -17.89
CA GLN A 538 25.80 -15.35 -19.19
C GLN A 538 26.86 -15.14 -20.28
N THR A 539 26.83 -15.99 -21.30
CA THR A 539 27.78 -15.94 -22.42
C THR A 539 27.14 -15.26 -23.62
N TYR A 540 27.80 -14.23 -24.13
CA TYR A 540 27.41 -13.50 -25.34
C TYR A 540 28.57 -13.48 -26.35
N THR A 541 28.27 -13.65 -27.63
CA THR A 541 29.29 -13.55 -28.69
C THR A 541 28.82 -12.61 -29.78
N ASN A 542 29.68 -11.66 -30.14
CA ASN A 542 29.44 -10.78 -31.26
C ASN A 542 29.75 -11.50 -32.59
N HIS A 543 28.71 -11.79 -33.37
CA HIS A 543 28.85 -12.40 -34.70
C HIS A 543 28.88 -11.38 -35.85
N SER A 544 28.79 -10.08 -35.58
CA SER A 544 28.89 -9.05 -36.63
C SER A 544 30.33 -8.75 -37.00
N ALA A 545 30.51 -8.22 -38.21
CA ALA A 545 31.81 -7.76 -38.71
C ALA A 545 32.26 -6.41 -38.13
N VAL A 546 31.41 -5.75 -37.34
CA VAL A 546 31.67 -4.46 -36.68
C VAL A 546 31.55 -4.59 -35.17
N PRO A 547 32.27 -3.75 -34.38
CA PRO A 547 32.03 -3.64 -32.96
C PRO A 547 30.59 -3.21 -32.68
N ILE A 548 29.98 -3.77 -31.64
CA ILE A 548 28.59 -3.45 -31.27
C ILE A 548 28.51 -2.95 -29.84
N GLU A 549 27.48 -2.15 -29.58
CA GLU A 549 26.95 -1.89 -28.25
C GLU A 549 25.65 -2.68 -28.09
N ALA A 550 25.58 -3.51 -27.05
CA ALA A 550 24.43 -4.33 -26.75
C ALA A 550 23.84 -3.93 -25.42
N LYS A 551 22.52 -3.80 -25.37
CA LYS A 551 21.76 -3.54 -24.15
C LYS A 551 20.80 -4.70 -23.93
N TYR A 552 20.79 -5.26 -22.73
CA TYR A 552 19.82 -6.27 -22.34
C TYR A 552 19.25 -5.99 -20.96
N VAL A 553 18.04 -6.51 -20.73
CA VAL A 553 17.29 -6.31 -19.50
C VAL A 553 17.13 -7.67 -18.83
N PHE A 554 17.53 -7.75 -17.57
CA PHE A 554 17.46 -8.94 -16.75
C PHE A 554 16.61 -8.66 -15.50
N PRO A 555 15.46 -9.32 -15.36
CA PRO A 555 14.53 -8.93 -14.32
C PRO A 555 14.68 -9.79 -13.05
N LEU A 556 14.75 -9.16 -11.88
CA LEU A 556 14.91 -9.81 -10.57
C LEU A 556 13.72 -9.50 -9.65
N GLU A 557 13.63 -10.19 -8.51
CA GLU A 557 12.69 -9.83 -7.45
C GLU A 557 13.11 -8.51 -6.78
N GLU A 558 12.15 -7.73 -6.30
CA GLU A 558 12.38 -6.41 -5.67
C GLU A 558 13.25 -6.49 -4.39
N THR A 559 13.18 -7.63 -3.70
CA THR A 559 13.98 -7.95 -2.50
C THR A 559 15.42 -8.32 -2.84
N ALA A 560 15.77 -8.51 -4.12
CA ALA A 560 17.11 -8.91 -4.52
C ALA A 560 18.13 -7.77 -4.33
N ALA A 561 19.21 -8.07 -3.62
CA ALA A 561 20.40 -7.25 -3.48
C ALA A 561 21.42 -7.65 -4.56
N VAL A 562 21.48 -6.92 -5.67
CA VAL A 562 22.55 -7.10 -6.67
C VAL A 562 23.85 -6.58 -6.11
N CYS A 563 24.80 -7.48 -5.85
CA CYS A 563 26.01 -7.17 -5.09
C CYS A 563 27.33 -7.59 -5.76
N GLY A 564 27.29 -7.99 -7.03
CA GLY A 564 28.48 -8.30 -7.81
C GLY A 564 28.19 -8.27 -9.31
N PHE A 565 29.10 -7.64 -10.06
CA PHE A 565 29.05 -7.53 -11.51
C PHE A 565 30.47 -7.63 -12.06
N GLU A 566 30.74 -8.66 -12.86
CA GLU A 566 32.06 -8.92 -13.43
C GLU A 566 31.92 -9.28 -14.91
N ALA A 567 32.90 -8.90 -15.72
CA ALA A 567 32.97 -9.23 -17.14
C ALA A 567 34.30 -9.91 -17.46
N PHE A 568 34.24 -10.98 -18.24
CA PHE A 568 35.42 -11.68 -18.76
C PHE A 568 35.42 -11.61 -20.28
N ILE A 569 36.46 -11.00 -20.86
CA ILE A 569 36.59 -10.82 -22.31
C ILE A 569 38.05 -11.03 -22.71
N ASN A 570 38.31 -11.78 -23.77
CA ASN A 570 39.66 -12.03 -24.31
C ASN A 570 40.69 -12.47 -23.24
N GLY A 571 40.26 -13.26 -22.24
CA GLY A 571 41.09 -13.70 -21.13
C GLY A 571 41.38 -12.64 -20.04
N LYS A 572 40.87 -11.42 -20.18
CA LYS A 572 40.90 -10.37 -19.14
C LYS A 572 39.67 -10.49 -18.24
N HIS A 573 39.87 -10.21 -16.96
CA HIS A 573 38.82 -10.14 -15.94
C HIS A 573 38.65 -8.71 -15.47
N VAL A 574 37.44 -8.17 -15.62
CA VAL A 574 37.09 -6.80 -15.24
C VAL A 574 36.02 -6.85 -14.16
N ILE A 575 36.31 -6.26 -13.01
CA ILE A 575 35.39 -6.20 -11.87
C ILE A 575 34.70 -4.85 -11.86
N GLY A 576 33.36 -4.87 -11.86
CA GLY A 576 32.53 -3.67 -11.75
C GLY A 576 32.67 -3.03 -10.38
N LYS A 577 32.78 -1.70 -10.35
CA LYS A 577 32.74 -0.91 -9.12
C LYS A 577 31.43 -0.16 -9.03
N VAL A 578 30.80 -0.18 -7.86
CA VAL A 578 29.61 0.65 -7.59
C VAL A 578 30.05 2.11 -7.50
N LYS A 579 29.43 2.96 -8.32
CA LYS A 579 29.60 4.42 -8.30
C LYS A 579 28.25 5.08 -8.35
N GLU A 580 28.21 6.38 -8.04
CA GLU A 580 27.02 7.18 -8.28
C GLU A 580 26.60 7.09 -9.76
N LYS A 581 25.30 6.96 -10.01
CA LYS A 581 24.73 6.63 -11.33
C LYS A 581 25.19 7.58 -12.43
N GLU A 582 25.23 8.87 -12.16
CA GLU A 582 25.70 9.87 -13.13
C GLU A 582 27.19 9.73 -13.42
N GLN A 583 28.00 9.50 -12.40
CA GLN A 583 29.43 9.27 -12.53
C GLN A 583 29.72 7.99 -13.34
N ALA A 584 29.05 6.88 -13.01
CA ALA A 584 29.18 5.61 -13.71
C ALA A 584 28.85 5.74 -15.20
N ARG A 585 27.74 6.42 -15.53
CA ARG A 585 27.32 6.70 -16.92
C ARG A 585 28.29 7.62 -17.66
N LYS A 586 28.91 8.58 -16.97
CA LYS A 586 29.94 9.45 -17.56
C LYS A 586 31.20 8.66 -17.90
N GLU A 587 31.68 7.84 -16.98
CA GLU A 587 32.86 7.00 -17.19
C GLU A 587 32.64 5.96 -18.30
N TYR A 588 31.46 5.34 -18.35
CA TYR A 588 31.06 4.45 -19.44
C TYR A 588 31.16 5.17 -20.80
N ARG A 589 30.52 6.34 -20.95
CA ARG A 589 30.55 7.10 -22.22
C ARG A 589 31.97 7.48 -22.63
N GLN A 590 32.79 7.95 -21.69
CA GLN A 590 34.19 8.31 -21.95
C GLN A 590 35.03 7.10 -22.38
N ALA A 591 34.79 5.92 -21.82
CA ALA A 591 35.48 4.70 -22.23
C ALA A 591 35.09 4.28 -23.65
N ILE A 592 33.80 4.37 -24.00
CA ILE A 592 33.31 4.09 -25.35
C ILE A 592 33.89 5.06 -26.38
N GLU A 593 33.91 6.37 -26.09
CA GLU A 593 34.51 7.39 -26.96
C GLU A 593 36.00 7.15 -27.21
N LYS A 594 36.72 6.58 -26.22
CA LYS A 594 38.15 6.23 -26.33
C LYS A 594 38.39 4.88 -27.00
N GLY A 595 37.35 4.14 -27.38
CA GLY A 595 37.48 2.82 -28.00
C GLY A 595 37.86 1.70 -27.02
N HIS A 596 37.68 1.91 -25.72
CA HIS A 596 37.81 0.87 -24.69
C HIS A 596 36.53 0.02 -24.60
N GLY A 597 36.61 -1.17 -24.01
CA GLY A 597 35.42 -1.94 -23.64
C GLY A 597 34.81 -1.33 -22.38
N ALA A 598 33.48 -1.21 -22.32
CA ALA A 598 32.80 -0.72 -21.13
C ALA A 598 31.54 -1.52 -20.82
N TYR A 599 31.29 -1.75 -19.54
CA TYR A 599 30.18 -2.55 -19.04
C TYR A 599 29.49 -1.76 -17.93
N LEU A 600 28.18 -1.56 -18.05
CA LEU A 600 27.37 -0.81 -17.10
C LEU A 600 26.19 -1.67 -16.67
N MET A 601 25.88 -1.70 -15.37
CA MET A 601 24.64 -2.27 -14.83
C MET A 601 23.88 -1.19 -14.05
N ASP A 602 22.64 -0.94 -14.47
CA ASP A 602 21.72 0.05 -13.91
C ASP A 602 20.47 -0.63 -13.32
N GLN A 603 19.88 0.01 -12.30
CA GLN A 603 18.52 -0.25 -11.83
C GLN A 603 17.59 0.79 -12.43
N ASP A 604 16.67 0.36 -13.30
CA ASP A 604 15.68 1.26 -13.91
C ASP A 604 14.36 1.27 -13.12
N ALA A 605 14.02 0.15 -12.47
CA ALA A 605 12.89 0.00 -11.55
C ALA A 605 13.25 -1.04 -10.45
N PRO A 606 12.47 -1.18 -9.36
CA PRO A 606 12.78 -2.11 -8.26
C PRO A 606 13.10 -3.55 -8.71
N ASP A 607 12.44 -4.02 -9.76
CA ASP A 607 12.53 -5.38 -10.33
C ASP A 607 13.21 -5.43 -11.72
N VAL A 608 13.69 -4.29 -12.24
CA VAL A 608 14.24 -4.17 -13.61
C VAL A 608 15.69 -3.71 -13.59
N PHE A 609 16.58 -4.62 -14.00
CA PHE A 609 18.01 -4.37 -14.10
C PHE A 609 18.44 -4.38 -15.56
N THR A 610 19.24 -3.40 -15.94
CA THR A 610 19.67 -3.19 -17.32
C THR A 610 21.18 -3.29 -17.39
N ILE A 611 21.69 -4.11 -18.31
CA ILE A 611 23.11 -4.26 -18.55
C ILE A 611 23.44 -3.76 -19.97
N SER A 612 24.37 -2.82 -20.04
CA SER A 612 24.90 -2.26 -21.27
C SER A 612 26.35 -2.74 -21.46
N VAL A 613 26.60 -3.36 -22.61
CA VAL A 613 27.89 -3.88 -23.04
C VAL A 613 28.33 -3.09 -24.26
N GLY A 614 29.25 -2.15 -24.08
CA GLY A 614 29.69 -1.26 -25.14
C GLY A 614 31.02 -1.67 -25.76
N ASN A 615 31.12 -1.43 -27.08
CA ASN A 615 32.31 -1.65 -27.89
C ASN A 615 32.86 -3.11 -27.84
N LEU A 616 31.95 -4.07 -27.98
CA LEU A 616 32.26 -5.50 -28.07
C LEU A 616 32.81 -5.83 -29.48
N PRO A 617 34.07 -6.27 -29.62
CA PRO A 617 34.70 -6.47 -30.94
C PRO A 617 34.04 -7.58 -31.78
N PRO A 618 34.21 -7.56 -33.11
CA PRO A 618 33.82 -8.66 -34.00
C PRO A 618 34.40 -10.00 -33.56
N GLY A 619 33.58 -11.04 -33.44
CA GLY A 619 33.99 -12.39 -33.06
C GLY A 619 34.32 -12.58 -31.57
N ALA A 620 34.32 -11.52 -30.76
CA ALA A 620 34.63 -11.61 -29.35
C ALA A 620 33.49 -12.24 -28.55
N THR A 621 33.86 -13.04 -27.55
CA THR A 621 32.92 -13.62 -26.58
C THR A 621 33.15 -12.98 -25.21
N VAL A 622 32.07 -12.48 -24.62
CA VAL A 622 32.05 -11.94 -23.27
C VAL A 622 31.24 -12.85 -22.35
N LEU A 623 31.79 -13.14 -21.17
CA LEU A 623 31.09 -13.79 -20.08
C LEU A 623 30.75 -12.73 -19.02
N ILE A 624 29.46 -12.52 -18.76
CA ILE A 624 28.99 -11.64 -17.70
C ILE A 624 28.65 -12.50 -16.49
N LYS A 625 29.23 -12.17 -15.33
CA LYS A 625 28.93 -12.78 -14.03
C LYS A 625 28.18 -11.78 -13.17
N VAL A 626 26.95 -12.12 -12.80
CA VAL A 626 26.10 -11.32 -11.90
C VAL A 626 25.90 -12.10 -10.61
N THR A 627 26.13 -11.44 -9.47
CA THR A 627 25.88 -12.01 -8.15
C THR A 627 24.82 -11.19 -7.43
N PHE A 628 23.77 -11.86 -6.95
CA PHE A 628 22.75 -11.23 -6.13
C PHE A 628 22.32 -12.13 -4.97
N ILE A 629 21.72 -11.50 -3.97
CA ILE A 629 21.21 -12.15 -2.77
C ILE A 629 19.72 -11.83 -2.66
N THR A 630 18.86 -12.81 -2.39
CA THR A 630 17.43 -12.57 -2.19
C THR A 630 16.84 -13.46 -1.11
N GLU A 631 15.74 -13.01 -0.52
CA GLU A 631 14.91 -13.75 0.44
C GLU A 631 14.03 -14.76 -0.31
N LEU A 632 13.87 -15.97 0.24
CA LEU A 632 13.00 -17.01 -0.29
C LEU A 632 11.57 -16.84 0.24
N VAL A 633 10.59 -17.08 -0.61
CA VAL A 633 9.18 -16.93 -0.26
C VAL A 633 8.62 -18.25 0.31
N VAL A 634 7.92 -18.17 1.43
CA VAL A 634 7.18 -19.30 2.01
C VAL A 634 5.71 -19.23 1.59
N ARG A 635 5.22 -20.25 0.86
CA ARG A 635 3.84 -20.35 0.40
C ARG A 635 3.23 -21.67 0.85
N ALA A 636 2.11 -21.59 1.57
CA ALA A 636 1.38 -22.76 2.07
C ALA A 636 2.27 -23.80 2.80
N GLY A 637 3.27 -23.33 3.56
CA GLY A 637 4.23 -24.18 4.26
C GLY A 637 5.41 -24.70 3.42
N SER A 638 5.47 -24.39 2.12
CA SER A 638 6.59 -24.73 1.23
C SER A 638 7.48 -23.52 0.95
N ILE A 639 8.79 -23.73 0.96
CA ILE A 639 9.79 -22.72 0.56
C ILE A 639 9.93 -22.79 -0.97
N LEU A 640 9.84 -21.64 -1.64
CA LEU A 640 9.93 -21.54 -3.10
C LEU A 640 11.16 -20.73 -3.52
N PHE A 641 11.98 -21.32 -4.38
CA PHE A 641 13.02 -20.64 -5.14
C PHE A 641 12.62 -20.58 -6.62
N SER A 642 12.67 -19.38 -7.22
CA SER A 642 12.37 -19.16 -8.63
C SER A 642 13.43 -18.34 -9.34
N LEU A 643 13.79 -18.77 -10.55
CA LEU A 643 14.64 -18.02 -11.48
C LEU A 643 13.86 -17.77 -12.79
N PRO A 644 13.63 -16.50 -13.18
CA PRO A 644 12.84 -16.17 -14.36
C PRO A 644 13.55 -16.55 -15.67
N GLY A 645 12.79 -17.11 -16.63
CA GLY A 645 13.33 -17.66 -17.87
C GLY A 645 13.24 -16.80 -19.13
N SER A 646 12.58 -15.64 -19.06
CA SER A 646 12.48 -14.70 -20.20
C SER A 646 12.42 -13.24 -19.76
N VAL A 647 12.76 -12.34 -20.69
CA VAL A 647 12.56 -10.90 -20.56
C VAL A 647 11.05 -10.61 -20.74
N ALA A 648 10.52 -9.67 -19.98
CA ALA A 648 9.08 -9.40 -19.94
C ALA A 648 8.48 -9.09 -21.33
N PRO A 649 7.28 -9.63 -21.68
CA PRO A 649 6.69 -9.52 -23.03
C PRO A 649 6.47 -8.09 -23.55
N TRP A 650 6.23 -7.09 -22.71
CA TRP A 650 5.98 -5.71 -23.16
C TRP A 650 7.24 -4.91 -23.48
N GLN A 651 8.43 -5.37 -23.09
CA GLN A 651 9.66 -4.84 -23.66
C GLN A 651 9.99 -5.48 -25.00
N GLN A 652 9.24 -6.46 -25.52
CA GLN A 652 9.44 -6.95 -26.90
C GLN A 652 9.26 -5.85 -27.96
N SER A 653 8.58 -4.75 -27.61
CA SER A 653 8.41 -3.58 -28.49
C SER A 653 9.55 -2.55 -28.38
N ALA A 654 10.32 -2.52 -27.28
CA ALA A 654 11.48 -1.62 -27.08
C ALA A 654 12.83 -2.36 -27.20
N ALA A 655 12.89 -3.61 -26.77
CA ALA A 655 13.90 -4.61 -27.06
C ALA A 655 13.35 -5.51 -28.18
N LEU A 656 13.93 -5.40 -29.37
CA LEU A 656 13.63 -6.20 -30.58
C LEU A 656 13.00 -7.57 -30.28
N ASN A 657 11.93 -7.93 -30.99
CA ASN A 657 11.38 -9.29 -31.15
C ASN A 657 12.41 -10.40 -30.93
N GLN A 658 12.56 -10.87 -29.70
CA GLN A 658 13.55 -11.88 -29.33
C GLN A 658 12.84 -13.19 -29.00
N LYS A 659 13.16 -14.23 -29.77
CA LYS A 659 13.21 -15.58 -29.22
C LYS A 659 14.54 -15.72 -28.50
N THR A 660 14.60 -15.38 -27.21
CA THR A 660 15.71 -15.76 -26.32
C THR A 660 15.62 -17.26 -26.02
N GLN A 661 15.76 -18.10 -27.05
CA GLN A 661 16.04 -19.51 -26.79
C GLN A 661 17.52 -19.59 -26.39
N VAL A 662 17.74 -19.63 -25.08
CA VAL A 662 19.03 -20.03 -24.50
C VAL A 662 19.36 -21.41 -25.06
N LYS A 663 20.52 -21.55 -25.72
CA LYS A 663 20.92 -22.83 -26.32
C LYS A 663 21.35 -23.84 -25.28
N GLU A 664 21.90 -23.36 -24.16
CA GLU A 664 22.44 -24.20 -23.09
C GLU A 664 22.12 -23.60 -21.71
N PHE A 665 21.39 -24.34 -20.88
CA PHE A 665 21.08 -23.96 -19.51
C PHE A 665 21.63 -25.02 -18.54
N SER A 666 22.35 -24.57 -17.53
CA SER A 666 22.75 -25.43 -16.41
C SER A 666 22.56 -24.72 -15.09
N LEU A 667 22.01 -25.42 -14.09
CA LEU A 667 21.87 -24.91 -12.75
C LEU A 667 22.38 -25.95 -11.75
N CYS A 668 23.19 -25.49 -10.79
CA CYS A 668 23.61 -26.27 -9.62
C CYS A 668 23.30 -25.47 -8.36
N THR A 669 22.60 -26.09 -7.42
CA THR A 669 22.09 -25.47 -6.21
C THR A 669 22.46 -26.31 -5.01
N SER A 670 23.08 -25.69 -4.00
CA SER A 670 23.18 -26.26 -2.66
C SER A 670 22.07 -25.74 -1.76
N ILE A 671 21.56 -26.60 -0.91
CA ILE A 671 20.49 -26.33 0.04
C ILE A 671 20.99 -26.75 1.41
N GLU A 672 21.04 -25.81 2.36
CA GLU A 672 21.39 -26.05 3.75
C GLU A 672 20.29 -25.48 4.65
N MET A 673 19.64 -26.37 5.40
CA MET A 673 18.47 -26.06 6.21
C MET A 673 18.72 -26.35 7.69
N PRO A 674 18.10 -25.59 8.61
CA PRO A 674 18.22 -25.85 10.05
C PRO A 674 17.48 -27.11 10.50
N TYR A 675 16.54 -27.60 9.69
CA TYR A 675 15.69 -28.75 9.97
C TYR A 675 15.63 -29.69 8.77
N GLU A 676 15.15 -30.91 9.01
CA GLU A 676 14.99 -31.94 7.98
C GLU A 676 14.12 -31.42 6.82
N ILE A 677 14.68 -31.51 5.61
CA ILE A 677 13.97 -31.34 4.34
C ILE A 677 13.08 -32.57 4.20
N LEU A 678 11.79 -32.40 3.91
CA LEU A 678 10.84 -33.50 3.77
C LEU A 678 10.59 -33.83 2.30
N ASP A 679 10.07 -32.87 1.54
CA ASP A 679 9.78 -33.02 0.12
C ASP A 679 10.60 -32.02 -0.69
N LEU A 680 10.96 -32.38 -1.92
CA LEU A 680 11.66 -31.51 -2.86
C LEU A 680 11.08 -31.75 -4.26
N GLU A 681 10.57 -30.69 -4.87
CA GLU A 681 9.96 -30.70 -6.20
C GLU A 681 10.66 -29.68 -7.11
N CYS A 682 10.84 -30.03 -8.38
CA CYS A 682 11.49 -29.16 -9.35
C CYS A 682 10.77 -29.15 -10.70
N SER A 683 10.82 -28.01 -11.40
CA SER A 683 10.23 -27.88 -12.74
C SER A 683 11.07 -28.50 -13.87
N HIS A 684 12.31 -28.91 -13.60
CA HIS A 684 13.26 -29.43 -14.59
C HIS A 684 13.74 -30.85 -14.22
N HIS A 685 14.30 -31.56 -15.19
CA HIS A 685 14.97 -32.84 -14.92
C HIS A 685 16.28 -32.60 -14.18
N ILE A 686 16.39 -33.19 -13.00
CA ILE A 686 17.49 -32.96 -12.07
C ILE A 686 18.09 -34.28 -11.57
N LYS A 687 19.35 -34.18 -11.16
CA LYS A 687 20.02 -35.13 -10.31
C LYS A 687 20.21 -34.49 -8.93
N ILE A 688 20.08 -35.30 -7.88
CA ILE A 688 20.13 -34.84 -6.49
C ILE A 688 21.16 -35.64 -5.70
N LYS A 689 21.79 -34.97 -4.72
CA LYS A 689 22.44 -35.58 -3.55
C LYS A 689 21.75 -35.05 -2.32
N ARG A 690 21.39 -35.89 -1.34
CA ARG A 690 20.62 -35.43 -0.18
C ARG A 690 20.97 -36.18 1.10
N THR A 691 20.98 -35.42 2.18
CA THR A 691 20.92 -35.83 3.60
C THR A 691 19.70 -35.18 4.24
N ASP A 692 19.43 -35.40 5.52
CA ASP A 692 18.26 -34.84 6.20
C ASP A 692 18.20 -33.30 6.06
N CYS A 693 19.30 -32.59 6.29
CA CYS A 693 19.34 -31.12 6.32
C CYS A 693 20.08 -30.47 5.15
N LYS A 694 20.70 -31.26 4.26
CA LYS A 694 21.48 -30.75 3.12
C LYS A 694 21.10 -31.43 1.83
N ALA A 695 20.97 -30.68 0.75
CA ALA A 695 20.80 -31.22 -0.59
C ALA A 695 21.64 -30.47 -1.63
N VAL A 696 22.04 -31.16 -2.68
CA VAL A 696 22.67 -30.57 -3.87
C VAL A 696 21.85 -31.00 -5.08
N VAL A 697 21.31 -30.03 -5.80
CA VAL A 697 20.45 -30.22 -6.98
C VAL A 697 21.18 -29.71 -8.21
N SER A 698 21.29 -30.53 -9.25
CA SER A 698 21.86 -30.11 -10.54
C SER A 698 20.93 -30.51 -11.68
N THR A 699 20.75 -29.63 -12.66
CA THR A 699 20.05 -29.98 -13.90
C THR A 699 20.83 -31.04 -14.67
N LEU A 700 20.11 -31.91 -15.39
CA LEU A 700 20.71 -32.81 -16.38
C LEU A 700 21.25 -32.01 -17.58
N PRO A 701 22.16 -32.60 -18.40
CA PRO A 701 22.60 -31.99 -19.65
C PRO A 701 21.45 -31.72 -20.63
N ASP A 702 21.68 -30.84 -21.61
CA ASP A 702 20.76 -30.51 -22.71
C ASP A 702 19.40 -29.94 -22.30
N GLN A 703 19.28 -29.44 -21.06
CA GLN A 703 18.10 -28.69 -20.62
C GLN A 703 18.12 -27.27 -21.20
N THR A 704 16.92 -26.74 -21.48
CA THR A 704 16.73 -25.35 -21.90
C THR A 704 15.86 -24.63 -20.88
N LEU A 705 16.15 -23.35 -20.63
CA LEU A 705 15.34 -22.54 -19.73
C LEU A 705 14.05 -22.15 -20.46
N SER A 706 12.91 -22.66 -20.00
CA SER A 706 11.60 -22.32 -20.55
C SER A 706 11.22 -20.87 -20.23
N THR A 707 10.18 -20.34 -20.90
CA THR A 707 9.65 -19.00 -20.59
C THR A 707 9.17 -18.87 -19.14
N ASP A 708 8.73 -19.97 -18.54
CA ASP A 708 8.24 -20.03 -17.16
C ASP A 708 9.37 -20.08 -16.12
N GLY A 709 10.62 -20.18 -16.58
CA GLY A 709 11.79 -20.20 -15.73
C GLY A 709 11.99 -21.49 -14.94
N PHE A 710 12.96 -21.47 -14.03
CA PHE A 710 13.28 -22.57 -13.12
C PHE A 710 12.57 -22.38 -11.78
N ARG A 711 11.94 -23.44 -11.26
CA ARG A 711 11.29 -23.46 -9.94
C ARG A 711 11.73 -24.67 -9.16
N LEU A 712 12.03 -24.44 -7.89
CA LEU A 712 12.39 -25.45 -6.90
C LEU A 712 11.57 -25.16 -5.63
N SER A 713 10.82 -26.14 -5.15
CA SER A 713 10.04 -26.04 -3.92
C SER A 713 10.37 -27.19 -2.97
N PHE A 714 10.41 -26.89 -1.67
CA PHE A 714 10.67 -27.91 -0.65
C PHE A 714 10.03 -27.55 0.70
N THR A 715 9.79 -28.56 1.52
CA THR A 715 9.16 -28.44 2.85
C THR A 715 10.14 -28.79 3.96
N LEU A 716 9.95 -28.21 5.15
CA LEU A 716 10.77 -28.48 6.34
C LEU A 716 9.91 -29.11 7.45
N SER A 717 10.50 -30.03 8.21
CA SER A 717 9.85 -30.64 9.38
C SER A 717 9.41 -29.64 10.46
N GLN A 718 10.12 -28.52 10.61
CA GLN A 718 9.81 -27.46 11.59
C GLN A 718 9.94 -26.05 10.99
N ILE A 719 9.19 -25.76 9.91
CA ILE A 719 9.26 -24.45 9.24
C ILE A 719 8.91 -23.27 10.16
N HIS A 720 7.98 -23.47 11.09
CA HIS A 720 7.42 -22.44 11.96
C HIS A 720 8.25 -22.09 13.19
N MET A 721 9.33 -22.83 13.45
CA MET A 721 10.18 -22.58 14.62
C MET A 721 10.95 -21.26 14.45
N PRO A 722 10.82 -20.31 15.40
CA PRO A 722 11.60 -19.07 15.40
C PRO A 722 13.09 -19.38 15.48
N ARG A 723 13.91 -18.68 14.68
CA ARG A 723 15.36 -18.92 14.64
C ARG A 723 16.14 -17.65 14.33
N MET A 724 17.41 -17.61 14.74
CA MET A 724 18.29 -16.45 14.58
C MET A 724 19.65 -16.84 14.00
N TRP A 725 20.06 -16.07 12.99
CA TRP A 725 21.38 -16.13 12.37
C TRP A 725 22.20 -14.91 12.76
N VAL A 726 23.48 -15.12 13.06
CA VAL A 726 24.44 -14.04 13.33
C VAL A 726 25.67 -14.25 12.45
N GLU A 727 25.97 -13.25 11.63
CA GLU A 727 27.14 -13.23 10.77
C GLU A 727 28.16 -12.21 11.27
N LYS A 728 29.41 -12.65 11.41
CA LYS A 728 30.56 -11.78 11.72
C LYS A 728 31.23 -11.32 10.45
N HIS A 729 31.47 -10.01 10.32
CA HIS A 729 32.23 -9.48 9.19
C HIS A 729 33.67 -10.02 9.21
N PRO A 730 34.26 -10.41 8.06
CA PRO A 730 35.58 -11.01 8.03
C PRO A 730 36.71 -10.07 8.44
N GLU A 731 36.56 -8.78 8.15
CA GLU A 731 37.60 -7.75 8.28
C GLU A 731 37.25 -6.61 9.25
N LYS A 732 36.00 -6.52 9.70
CA LYS A 732 35.48 -5.42 10.53
C LYS A 732 34.96 -6.00 11.84
N GLU A 733 35.00 -5.22 12.91
CA GLU A 733 34.32 -5.58 14.17
C GLU A 733 32.83 -5.24 14.09
N SER A 734 32.13 -5.86 13.16
CA SER A 734 30.68 -5.73 13.00
C SER A 734 30.01 -7.09 12.93
N GLU A 735 28.79 -7.15 13.45
CA GLU A 735 27.94 -8.33 13.42
C GLU A 735 26.59 -7.96 12.80
N ALA A 736 26.10 -8.78 11.87
CA ALA A 736 24.77 -8.66 11.29
C ALA A 736 23.91 -9.82 11.78
N CYS A 737 22.65 -9.55 12.14
CA CYS A 737 21.73 -10.54 12.67
C CYS A 737 20.47 -10.63 11.81
N MET A 738 19.99 -11.84 11.55
CA MET A 738 18.70 -12.09 10.93
C MET A 738 17.84 -12.95 11.86
N LEU A 739 16.65 -12.45 12.19
CA LEU A 739 15.60 -13.24 12.84
C LEU A 739 14.64 -13.77 11.78
N VAL A 740 14.40 -15.08 11.78
CA VAL A 740 13.37 -15.74 10.99
C VAL A 740 12.24 -16.15 11.91
N PHE A 741 11.06 -15.59 11.67
CA PHE A 741 9.85 -15.87 12.46
C PHE A 741 8.67 -16.06 11.51
N TYR A 742 8.15 -17.29 11.47
CA TYR A 742 7.02 -17.67 10.62
C TYR A 742 5.98 -18.43 11.46
N PRO A 743 5.18 -17.74 12.30
CA PRO A 743 4.25 -18.38 13.21
C PRO A 743 3.19 -19.18 12.45
N ASP A 744 2.95 -20.42 12.88
CA ASP A 744 1.74 -21.14 12.50
C ASP A 744 0.59 -20.59 13.33
N PHE A 745 -0.33 -19.90 12.68
CA PHE A 745 -1.59 -19.58 13.33
C PHE A 745 -2.46 -20.80 13.17
N GLU A 746 -2.68 -21.54 14.27
CA GLU A 746 -3.78 -22.51 14.33
C GLU A 746 -5.01 -21.77 13.83
N SER A 747 -5.44 -22.07 12.61
CA SER A 747 -6.79 -21.79 12.16
C SER A 747 -7.65 -22.67 13.05
N SER A 748 -7.94 -22.13 14.24
CA SER A 748 -8.82 -22.71 15.25
C SER A 748 -9.95 -23.33 14.45
N GLY A 749 -10.12 -24.64 14.57
CA GLY A 749 -10.89 -25.53 13.68
C GLY A 749 -12.36 -25.16 13.51
N VAL A 750 -12.57 -23.99 12.94
CA VAL A 750 -13.81 -23.33 12.64
C VAL A 750 -13.46 -22.70 11.28
N TYR A 751 -14.03 -23.19 10.21
CA TYR A 751 -15.12 -22.44 9.58
C TYR A 751 -15.95 -21.55 10.55
N ALA A 752 -15.30 -20.70 11.35
CA ALA A 752 -15.92 -19.54 11.98
C ALA A 752 -15.76 -18.50 10.89
N SER A 753 -16.80 -18.19 10.13
CA SER A 753 -17.79 -17.20 10.54
C SER A 753 -17.17 -15.86 10.98
N GLY A 754 -15.96 -15.55 10.52
CA GLY A 754 -15.20 -14.38 10.97
C GLY A 754 -14.75 -13.44 9.87
N VAL A 755 -14.82 -13.79 8.59
CA VAL A 755 -14.65 -12.83 7.49
C VAL A 755 -15.73 -13.14 6.48
N ASN A 756 -16.84 -12.43 6.59
CA ASN A 756 -17.99 -12.67 5.72
C ASN A 756 -18.13 -11.60 4.63
N ASP A 757 -17.37 -10.51 4.69
CA ASP A 757 -17.54 -9.31 3.84
C ASP A 757 -16.21 -8.82 3.24
N VAL A 758 -16.14 -8.78 1.92
CA VAL A 758 -15.09 -8.10 1.14
C VAL A 758 -15.71 -6.90 0.43
N ILE A 759 -15.12 -5.71 0.58
CA ILE A 759 -15.59 -4.49 -0.07
C ILE A 759 -14.48 -3.95 -0.96
N ILE A 760 -14.77 -3.76 -2.25
CA ILE A 760 -13.83 -3.16 -3.19
C ILE A 760 -14.21 -1.68 -3.34
N LEU A 761 -13.33 -0.78 -2.90
CA LEU A 761 -13.45 0.66 -3.12
C LEU A 761 -12.69 1.01 -4.40
N LEU A 762 -13.40 1.49 -5.42
CA LEU A 762 -12.83 1.87 -6.70
C LEU A 762 -12.78 3.38 -6.85
N ASP A 763 -11.58 3.90 -6.99
CA ASP A 763 -11.39 5.30 -7.34
C ASP A 763 -11.69 5.55 -8.82
N THR A 764 -12.58 6.50 -9.05
CA THR A 764 -13.02 6.99 -10.36
C THR A 764 -12.81 8.50 -10.49
N SER A 765 -11.91 9.06 -9.67
CA SER A 765 -11.41 10.42 -9.79
C SER A 765 -10.79 10.69 -11.17
N GLU A 766 -10.62 11.96 -11.48
CA GLU A 766 -10.00 12.37 -12.74
C GLU A 766 -8.56 11.90 -12.89
N SER A 767 -7.79 11.92 -11.80
CA SER A 767 -6.40 11.51 -11.80
C SER A 767 -6.23 10.02 -12.17
N MET A 768 -7.31 9.23 -12.05
CA MET A 768 -7.40 7.84 -12.50
C MET A 768 -7.74 7.69 -14.00
N ARG A 769 -7.95 8.78 -14.74
CA ARG A 769 -8.34 8.74 -16.16
C ARG A 769 -7.27 8.05 -17.03
N GLY A 770 -7.73 7.40 -18.10
CA GLY A 770 -6.87 6.71 -19.05
C GLY A 770 -6.52 5.30 -18.59
N GLU A 771 -5.24 4.97 -18.53
CA GLU A 771 -4.79 3.59 -18.27
C GLU A 771 -5.06 3.14 -16.81
N ALA A 772 -4.99 4.06 -15.85
CA ALA A 772 -5.14 3.76 -14.43
C ALA A 772 -6.52 3.17 -14.09
N VAL A 773 -7.63 3.77 -14.55
CA VAL A 773 -8.99 3.24 -14.34
C VAL A 773 -9.21 1.90 -15.05
N LEU A 774 -8.60 1.69 -16.23
CA LEU A 774 -8.66 0.40 -16.93
C LEU A 774 -7.96 -0.69 -16.12
N ASN A 775 -6.79 -0.37 -15.54
CA ASN A 775 -6.05 -1.29 -14.68
C ASN A 775 -6.77 -1.53 -13.35
N ALA A 776 -7.41 -0.53 -12.76
CA ALA A 776 -8.26 -0.69 -11.57
C ALA A 776 -9.38 -1.71 -11.81
N ARG A 777 -10.08 -1.60 -12.95
CA ARG A 777 -11.13 -2.56 -13.35
C ARG A 777 -10.57 -3.97 -13.53
N ARG A 778 -9.40 -4.12 -14.16
CA ARG A 778 -8.75 -5.44 -14.34
C ARG A 778 -8.41 -6.10 -13.01
N ILE A 779 -7.82 -5.34 -12.08
CA ILE A 779 -7.50 -5.82 -10.72
C ILE A 779 -8.77 -6.25 -10.00
N ALA A 780 -9.82 -5.42 -10.02
CA ALA A 780 -11.10 -5.73 -9.37
C ALA A 780 -11.72 -7.02 -9.92
N VAL A 781 -11.79 -7.18 -11.24
CA VAL A 781 -12.31 -8.40 -11.88
C VAL A 781 -11.47 -9.62 -11.47
N LYS A 782 -10.15 -9.47 -11.36
CA LYS A 782 -9.28 -10.59 -10.99
C LYS A 782 -9.46 -11.02 -9.56
N VAL A 783 -9.56 -10.06 -8.65
CA VAL A 783 -9.87 -10.32 -7.24
C VAL A 783 -11.20 -11.07 -7.15
N LEU A 784 -12.25 -10.57 -7.82
CA LEU A 784 -13.56 -11.24 -7.84
C LEU A 784 -13.51 -12.69 -8.37
N GLN A 785 -12.64 -12.98 -9.35
CA GLN A 785 -12.45 -14.33 -9.87
C GLN A 785 -11.68 -15.26 -8.92
N SER A 786 -10.91 -14.70 -7.99
CA SER A 786 -10.02 -15.42 -7.08
C SER A 786 -10.65 -15.67 -5.71
N LEU A 787 -11.64 -14.85 -5.32
CA LEU A 787 -12.34 -14.97 -4.05
C LEU A 787 -13.23 -16.23 -4.00
N ASP A 788 -13.34 -16.81 -2.80
CA ASP A 788 -14.24 -17.92 -2.52
C ASP A 788 -15.71 -17.49 -2.70
N ARG A 789 -16.55 -18.39 -3.22
CA ARG A 789 -17.98 -18.13 -3.50
C ARG A 789 -18.83 -17.93 -2.24
N SER A 790 -18.32 -18.29 -1.07
CA SER A 790 -18.98 -18.11 0.23
C SER A 790 -18.88 -16.68 0.78
N LEU A 791 -17.98 -15.85 0.25
CA LEU A 791 -17.79 -14.46 0.69
C LEU A 791 -18.87 -13.54 0.13
N ARG A 792 -19.38 -12.62 0.94
CA ARG A 792 -20.22 -11.51 0.44
C ARG A 792 -19.30 -10.43 -0.07
N VAL A 793 -19.57 -9.95 -1.28
CA VAL A 793 -18.78 -8.91 -1.91
C VAL A 793 -19.64 -7.69 -2.18
N ASN A 794 -19.11 -6.50 -1.86
CA ASN A 794 -19.69 -5.24 -2.28
C ASN A 794 -18.64 -4.42 -3.07
N ILE A 795 -19.09 -3.58 -3.99
CA ILE A 795 -18.23 -2.69 -4.78
C ILE A 795 -18.78 -1.28 -4.66
N ILE A 796 -17.93 -0.35 -4.21
CA ILE A 796 -18.31 1.05 -4.06
C ILE A 796 -17.34 1.88 -4.89
N SER A 797 -17.86 2.61 -5.86
CA SER A 797 -17.09 3.61 -6.59
C SER A 797 -17.15 4.96 -5.87
N PHE A 798 -16.02 5.65 -5.78
CA PHE A 798 -15.94 7.03 -5.31
C PHE A 798 -15.12 7.84 -6.30
N GLY A 799 -15.24 9.17 -6.29
CA GLY A 799 -14.60 10.01 -7.30
C GLY A 799 -15.20 11.41 -7.38
N THR A 800 -14.69 12.17 -8.34
CA THR A 800 -14.80 13.62 -8.46
C THR A 800 -16.24 14.12 -8.70
N GLY A 801 -17.10 13.27 -9.27
CA GLY A 801 -18.52 13.59 -9.53
C GLY A 801 -19.55 13.06 -8.52
N TYR A 802 -19.20 12.19 -7.55
CA TYR A 802 -20.20 11.43 -6.77
C TYR A 802 -19.94 11.40 -5.24
N THR A 803 -18.71 11.10 -4.78
CA THR A 803 -18.39 10.98 -3.33
C THR A 803 -16.87 10.98 -3.09
N GLU A 804 -16.39 11.61 -2.02
CA GLU A 804 -15.00 11.45 -1.53
C GLU A 804 -14.75 10.06 -0.92
N LEU A 805 -13.47 9.61 -0.83
CA LEU A 805 -13.09 8.36 -0.14
C LEU A 805 -13.49 8.34 1.34
N TRP A 806 -13.48 9.50 2.01
CA TRP A 806 -13.91 9.63 3.40
C TRP A 806 -15.34 9.12 3.61
N ARG A 807 -16.24 9.38 2.67
CA ARG A 807 -17.66 9.00 2.76
C ARG A 807 -17.89 7.50 2.84
N PRO A 808 -17.43 6.64 1.90
CA PRO A 808 -17.60 5.20 2.01
C PRO A 808 -16.90 4.66 3.25
N LEU A 809 -15.71 5.12 3.61
CA LEU A 809 -15.04 4.67 4.84
C LEU A 809 -15.85 5.00 6.10
N ARG A 810 -16.46 6.19 6.18
CA ARG A 810 -17.31 6.60 7.29
C ARG A 810 -18.62 5.83 7.34
N SER A 811 -19.27 5.60 6.20
CA SER A 811 -20.48 4.77 6.13
C SER A 811 -20.19 3.34 6.57
N LEU A 812 -19.02 2.81 6.20
CA LEU A 812 -18.55 1.51 6.66
C LEU A 812 -18.25 1.50 8.16
N ASN A 813 -17.74 2.58 8.74
CA ASN A 813 -17.60 2.71 10.20
C ASN A 813 -18.99 2.64 10.89
N LEU A 814 -19.96 3.43 10.43
CA LEU A 814 -21.29 3.48 11.05
C LEU A 814 -22.05 2.15 10.99
N LEU A 815 -21.72 1.30 10.02
CA LEU A 815 -22.34 -0.01 9.82
C LEU A 815 -21.35 -1.11 10.25
N PRO A 816 -21.41 -1.61 11.50
CA PRO A 816 -20.53 -2.70 11.93
C PRO A 816 -20.69 -3.92 11.01
N PRO A 817 -19.62 -4.70 10.77
CA PRO A 817 -19.72 -5.91 9.97
C PRO A 817 -20.75 -6.85 10.57
N SER A 818 -21.52 -7.53 9.71
CA SER A 818 -22.59 -8.40 10.20
C SER A 818 -22.05 -9.65 10.89
N HIS A 819 -20.82 -10.08 10.58
CA HIS A 819 -20.06 -11.08 11.33
C HIS A 819 -18.55 -10.88 11.15
N GLY A 820 -17.81 -10.91 12.25
CA GLY A 820 -16.34 -10.92 12.24
C GLY A 820 -15.69 -9.62 11.77
N VAL A 821 -14.66 -9.73 10.92
CA VAL A 821 -13.85 -8.64 10.38
C VAL A 821 -14.21 -8.41 8.91
N ARG A 822 -14.36 -7.14 8.53
CA ARG A 822 -14.54 -6.70 7.14
C ARG A 822 -13.19 -6.45 6.49
N ASN A 823 -12.99 -6.94 5.27
CA ASN A 823 -11.83 -6.58 4.46
C ASN A 823 -12.22 -5.56 3.40
N VAL A 824 -11.53 -4.44 3.36
CA VAL A 824 -11.73 -3.37 2.38
C VAL A 824 -10.50 -3.30 1.50
N LEU A 825 -10.69 -3.40 0.18
CA LEU A 825 -9.65 -3.24 -0.83
C LEU A 825 -9.86 -1.90 -1.55
N LEU A 826 -9.02 -0.92 -1.26
CA LEU A 826 -8.99 0.38 -1.92
C LEU A 826 -8.08 0.35 -3.14
N ILE A 827 -8.62 0.69 -4.30
CA ILE A 827 -7.87 0.82 -5.55
C ILE A 827 -7.91 2.29 -5.97
N SER A 828 -6.80 3.01 -5.86
CA SER A 828 -6.73 4.47 -5.99
C SER A 828 -5.31 4.94 -6.35
N ASP A 829 -5.17 6.19 -6.76
CA ASP A 829 -3.88 6.87 -6.89
C ASP A 829 -3.48 7.62 -5.60
N GLY A 830 -4.30 7.62 -4.56
CA GLY A 830 -3.90 8.07 -3.21
C GLY A 830 -4.04 9.55 -2.91
N HIS A 831 -4.59 10.34 -3.84
CA HIS A 831 -4.84 11.76 -3.61
C HIS A 831 -6.10 11.94 -2.76
N ILE A 832 -5.89 12.07 -1.44
CA ILE A 832 -6.96 12.13 -0.45
C ILE A 832 -6.98 13.50 0.20
N GLN A 833 -8.17 14.09 0.25
CA GLN A 833 -8.42 15.31 1.01
C GLN A 833 -8.58 14.98 2.49
N ASN A 834 -8.10 15.86 3.39
CA ASN A 834 -8.16 15.65 4.85
C ASN A 834 -7.45 14.35 5.29
N GLN A 835 -6.16 14.23 4.95
CA GLN A 835 -5.33 13.05 5.24
C GLN A 835 -5.32 12.65 6.73
N PRO A 836 -5.10 13.57 7.70
CA PRO A 836 -5.01 13.20 9.12
C PRO A 836 -6.30 12.56 9.63
N GLN A 837 -7.45 13.12 9.24
CA GLN A 837 -8.75 12.61 9.64
C GLN A 837 -8.98 11.23 9.03
N THR A 838 -8.73 11.05 7.73
CA THR A 838 -8.87 9.76 7.05
C THR A 838 -8.05 8.67 7.73
N LEU A 839 -6.81 8.98 8.11
CA LEU A 839 -5.96 8.07 8.89
C LEU A 839 -6.57 7.76 10.26
N GLN A 840 -7.00 8.78 11.00
CA GLN A 840 -7.61 8.58 12.33
C GLN A 840 -8.88 7.72 12.25
N LEU A 841 -9.76 7.97 11.29
CA LEU A 841 -10.96 7.16 11.06
C LEU A 841 -10.61 5.70 10.79
N VAL A 842 -9.57 5.45 9.99
CA VAL A 842 -9.14 4.08 9.71
C VAL A 842 -8.54 3.43 10.96
N GLN A 843 -7.75 4.16 11.75
CA GLN A 843 -7.17 3.69 13.01
C GLN A 843 -8.24 3.33 14.05
N ASP A 844 -9.26 4.19 14.23
CA ASP A 844 -10.34 3.99 15.19
C ASP A 844 -11.17 2.72 14.91
N ASN A 845 -11.10 2.19 13.68
CA ASN A 845 -11.91 1.07 13.20
C ASN A 845 -11.11 -0.20 12.87
N VAL A 846 -9.80 -0.20 13.11
CA VAL A 846 -8.90 -1.32 12.76
C VAL A 846 -9.31 -2.66 13.40
N HIS A 847 -10.03 -2.62 14.52
CA HIS A 847 -10.51 -3.80 15.23
C HIS A 847 -11.56 -4.61 14.44
N HIS A 848 -12.34 -3.97 13.56
CA HIS A 848 -13.43 -4.62 12.81
C HIS A 848 -13.32 -4.44 11.30
N THR A 849 -12.53 -3.48 10.81
CA THR A 849 -12.30 -3.23 9.39
C THR A 849 -10.81 -3.21 9.07
N ARG A 850 -10.38 -4.08 8.16
CA ARG A 850 -9.02 -4.10 7.60
C ARG A 850 -8.99 -3.38 6.26
N LEU A 851 -8.03 -2.48 6.08
CA LEU A 851 -7.87 -1.72 4.83
C LEU A 851 -6.60 -2.16 4.09
N PHE A 852 -6.79 -2.68 2.88
CA PHE A 852 -5.75 -2.97 1.91
C PHE A 852 -5.79 -1.91 0.82
N THR A 853 -4.64 -1.47 0.34
CA THR A 853 -4.57 -0.40 -0.66
C THR A 853 -3.76 -0.84 -1.87
N CYS A 854 -4.21 -0.44 -3.05
CA CYS A 854 -3.61 -0.71 -4.34
C CYS A 854 -3.39 0.62 -5.05
N GLY A 855 -2.14 1.03 -5.18
CA GLY A 855 -1.74 2.23 -5.87
C GLY A 855 -1.67 2.03 -7.38
N LEU A 856 -2.25 2.97 -8.12
CA LEU A 856 -2.22 3.04 -9.58
C LEU A 856 -1.86 4.45 -10.02
N SER A 857 -1.31 4.59 -11.22
CA SER A 857 -0.79 5.83 -11.82
C SER A 857 0.68 6.13 -11.49
N PRO A 858 1.49 6.63 -12.44
CA PRO A 858 2.83 7.15 -12.17
C PRO A 858 2.87 8.28 -11.14
N THR A 859 1.79 9.04 -11.03
CA THR A 859 1.66 10.19 -10.10
C THR A 859 1.07 9.81 -8.75
N ALA A 860 0.86 8.52 -8.47
CA ALA A 860 0.18 8.11 -7.23
C ALA A 860 0.89 8.61 -5.96
N ASN A 861 0.12 9.08 -4.99
CA ASN A 861 0.58 9.35 -3.64
C ASN A 861 0.76 8.03 -2.87
N ARG A 862 1.92 7.39 -3.10
CA ARG A 862 2.28 6.09 -2.53
C ARG A 862 2.38 6.14 -1.01
N HIS A 863 2.89 7.26 -0.47
CA HIS A 863 3.00 7.48 0.97
C HIS A 863 1.64 7.39 1.66
N MET A 864 0.64 8.11 1.16
CA MET A 864 -0.68 8.13 1.75
C MET A 864 -1.39 6.77 1.68
N LEU A 865 -1.33 6.08 0.53
CA LEU A 865 -1.93 4.74 0.40
C LEU A 865 -1.29 3.72 1.33
N ARG A 866 0.03 3.82 1.52
CA ARG A 866 0.76 2.97 2.47
C ARG A 866 0.37 3.28 3.92
N ALA A 867 0.38 4.56 4.30
CA ALA A 867 -0.04 5.01 5.62
C ALA A 867 -1.46 4.55 5.96
N LEU A 868 -2.38 4.57 4.99
CA LEU A 868 -3.74 4.04 5.16
C LEU A 868 -3.78 2.53 5.36
N ALA A 869 -3.01 1.77 4.59
CA ALA A 869 -2.96 0.32 4.74
C ALA A 869 -2.39 -0.06 6.12
N GLU A 870 -1.32 0.62 6.53
CA GLU A 870 -0.68 0.43 7.84
C GLU A 870 -1.66 0.78 8.98
N ALA A 871 -2.30 1.95 8.90
CA ALA A 871 -3.32 2.40 9.85
C ALA A 871 -4.50 1.42 9.94
N GLY A 872 -4.95 0.89 8.80
CA GLY A 872 -6.08 -0.03 8.71
C GLY A 872 -5.68 -1.48 8.87
N GLY A 873 -4.45 -1.74 9.28
CA GLY A 873 -3.97 -3.07 9.58
C GLY A 873 -3.87 -4.04 8.39
N GLY A 874 -3.89 -3.53 7.16
CA GLY A 874 -3.69 -4.29 5.93
C GLY A 874 -2.32 -4.05 5.29
N ALA A 875 -2.25 -4.24 3.97
CA ALA A 875 -1.03 -4.17 3.17
C ALA A 875 -1.23 -3.25 1.96
N TYR A 876 -0.14 -2.62 1.52
CA TYR A 876 -0.08 -1.73 0.37
C TYR A 876 0.65 -2.42 -0.78
N GLU A 877 0.08 -2.30 -1.98
CA GLU A 877 0.71 -2.74 -3.22
C GLU A 877 0.67 -1.63 -4.26
N PHE A 878 1.77 -1.45 -5.00
CA PHE A 878 1.80 -0.54 -6.15
C PHE A 878 1.84 -1.32 -7.45
N PHE A 879 1.03 -0.87 -8.40
CA PHE A 879 0.96 -1.41 -9.75
C PHE A 879 1.48 -0.36 -10.73
N ASP A 880 2.78 -0.41 -11.02
CA ASP A 880 3.39 0.38 -12.09
C ASP A 880 3.03 -0.25 -13.44
N THR A 881 2.67 0.58 -14.42
CA THR A 881 2.45 0.15 -15.79
C THR A 881 3.76 -0.32 -16.47
N LYS A 882 4.92 0.03 -15.88
CA LYS A 882 6.26 -0.31 -16.38
C LYS A 882 6.90 -1.56 -15.74
N THR A 883 6.46 -2.01 -14.54
CA THR A 883 7.10 -3.10 -13.77
C THR A 883 6.59 -4.50 -14.11
N LYS A 884 7.46 -5.51 -13.95
CA LYS A 884 7.45 -6.90 -14.48
C LYS A 884 6.27 -7.76 -14.05
N HIS A 885 5.63 -7.47 -12.94
CA HIS A 885 4.51 -8.28 -12.50
C HIS A 885 3.24 -7.87 -13.23
N THR A 886 2.92 -8.62 -14.29
CA THR A 886 1.52 -8.74 -14.71
C THR A 886 0.68 -8.90 -13.46
N TRP A 887 -0.20 -7.93 -13.20
CA TRP A 887 -1.15 -7.87 -12.09
C TRP A 887 -1.72 -9.25 -11.69
N ILE A 888 -1.85 -10.17 -12.66
CA ILE A 888 -2.22 -11.57 -12.48
C ILE A 888 -1.35 -12.33 -11.47
N GLU A 889 -0.02 -12.20 -11.48
CA GLU A 889 0.89 -12.89 -10.54
C GLU A 889 0.93 -12.23 -9.17
N LYS A 890 0.73 -10.92 -9.06
CA LYS A 890 0.56 -10.23 -7.77
C LYS A 890 -0.79 -10.59 -7.11
N VAL A 891 -1.84 -10.81 -7.92
CA VAL A 891 -3.20 -11.12 -7.45
C VAL A 891 -3.45 -12.64 -7.26
N ARG A 892 -2.70 -13.53 -7.94
CA ARG A 892 -2.91 -15.00 -7.84
C ARG A 892 -2.51 -15.65 -6.50
N PRO A 893 -1.52 -15.14 -5.74
CA PRO A 893 -1.12 -15.71 -4.47
C PRO A 893 -1.13 -14.70 -3.31
N THR A 894 -1.80 -13.54 -3.41
CA THR A 894 -1.98 -12.65 -2.25
C THR A 894 -2.95 -13.29 -1.26
N SER A 895 -2.46 -14.29 -0.52
CA SER A 895 -2.83 -14.40 0.88
C SER A 895 -2.39 -13.07 1.50
N LEU A 896 -3.36 -12.20 1.78
CA LEU A 896 -3.24 -10.84 2.32
C LEU A 896 -2.59 -10.77 3.73
N PHE A 897 -1.79 -11.77 4.08
CA PHE A 897 -1.18 -11.98 5.39
C PHE A 897 0.22 -12.52 5.19
N GLN A 898 1.21 -11.63 5.17
CA GLN A 898 2.61 -11.97 5.48
C GLN A 898 3.42 -10.68 5.57
N GLY A 899 3.63 -10.22 6.80
CA GLY A 899 4.72 -9.31 7.13
C GLY A 899 5.73 -10.10 7.95
N SER A 900 6.96 -10.23 7.47
CA SER A 900 8.08 -10.76 8.24
C SER A 900 8.69 -9.62 9.07
N CYS A 901 8.72 -9.77 10.39
CA CYS A 901 9.44 -8.87 11.29
C CYS A 901 10.69 -9.56 11.84
N SER A 902 11.82 -8.86 11.84
CA SER A 902 13.08 -9.33 12.43
C SER A 902 13.51 -8.43 13.60
N PHE A 903 13.71 -9.00 14.79
CA PHE A 903 14.21 -8.34 16.00
C PHE A 903 14.96 -9.34 16.89
N SER A 904 15.75 -8.88 17.87
CA SER A 904 16.36 -9.74 18.90
C SER A 904 15.70 -9.50 20.27
N GLY A 905 15.31 -10.56 20.98
CA GLY A 905 14.67 -10.50 22.30
C GLY A 905 13.40 -11.35 22.41
N GLU A 906 12.80 -11.41 23.60
CA GLU A 906 11.45 -11.96 23.76
C GLU A 906 10.51 -11.25 22.77
N VAL A 907 9.97 -11.99 21.80
CA VAL A 907 9.02 -11.44 20.85
C VAL A 907 7.68 -11.36 21.57
N HIS A 908 7.42 -10.18 22.11
CA HIS A 908 6.11 -9.77 22.59
C HIS A 908 5.34 -9.18 21.40
N GLY A 909 4.57 -10.02 20.72
CA GLY A 909 3.57 -9.55 19.79
C GLY A 909 2.26 -9.35 20.54
N ILE A 910 1.53 -8.27 20.28
CA ILE A 910 0.08 -8.29 20.52
C ILE A 910 -0.50 -8.47 19.12
N SER A 911 -1.13 -9.62 18.86
CA SER A 911 -1.98 -9.79 17.69
C SER A 911 -2.91 -8.59 17.62
N ARG A 912 -3.19 -8.07 16.42
CA ARG A 912 -4.07 -6.90 16.24
C ARG A 912 -5.51 -7.11 16.77
N LEU A 913 -5.84 -8.34 17.21
CA LEU A 913 -7.04 -8.72 17.97
C LEU A 913 -6.89 -8.62 19.52
N GLY A 914 -5.77 -8.10 20.03
CA GLY A 914 -5.47 -7.98 21.45
C GLY A 914 -4.90 -9.25 22.11
N GLN A 915 -4.57 -10.30 21.35
CA GLN A 915 -3.94 -11.50 21.92
C GLN A 915 -2.43 -11.30 22.11
N GLU A 916 -1.92 -11.46 23.33
CA GLU A 916 -0.49 -11.51 23.59
C GLU A 916 0.11 -12.81 23.00
N LEU A 917 0.99 -12.63 22.02
CA LEU A 917 1.91 -13.62 21.48
C LEU A 917 3.25 -13.44 22.21
N LYS A 918 3.67 -14.46 22.94
CA LYS A 918 5.00 -14.52 23.55
C LYS A 918 5.73 -15.71 22.96
N THR A 919 6.85 -15.45 22.30
CA THR A 919 7.77 -16.52 21.92
C THR A 919 9.21 -16.17 22.31
N MET A 920 9.94 -17.18 22.76
CA MET A 920 11.34 -17.07 23.12
C MET A 920 12.19 -17.69 22.01
N VAL A 921 13.13 -16.92 21.49
CA VAL A 921 14.20 -17.44 20.63
C VAL A 921 15.30 -17.95 21.55
N SER A 922 15.51 -19.27 21.61
CA SER A 922 16.56 -19.83 22.47
C SER A 922 17.95 -19.50 21.93
N THR A 923 18.85 -19.04 22.81
CA THR A 923 20.26 -18.78 22.46
C THR A 923 21.08 -20.05 22.21
N THR A 924 20.53 -21.24 22.48
CA THR A 924 21.16 -22.52 22.15
C THR A 924 21.13 -22.85 20.66
N GLU A 925 20.23 -22.23 19.89
CA GLU A 925 20.04 -22.49 18.44
C GLU A 925 20.66 -21.40 17.56
N LEU A 926 21.56 -20.59 18.13
CA LEU A 926 22.24 -19.47 17.47
C LEU A 926 23.17 -19.96 16.36
N GLN A 927 22.76 -19.77 15.10
CA GLN A 927 23.59 -20.11 13.94
C GLN A 927 24.60 -18.99 13.69
N LYS A 928 25.89 -19.27 13.89
CA LYS A 928 26.98 -18.29 13.71
C LYS A 928 27.72 -18.55 12.39
N THR A 929 27.75 -17.55 11.53
CA THR A 929 28.49 -17.57 10.26
C THR A 929 29.54 -16.47 10.23
N LYS A 930 30.49 -16.56 9.28
CA LYS A 930 31.47 -15.51 8.99
C LYS A 930 31.37 -15.15 7.52
N GLY A 931 31.18 -13.88 7.21
CA GLY A 931 30.89 -13.43 5.85
C GLY A 931 30.37 -12.00 5.79
N THR A 932 29.87 -11.62 4.62
CA THR A 932 29.24 -10.31 4.36
C THR A 932 27.82 -10.45 3.81
N PHE A 933 27.25 -11.65 3.85
CA PHE A 933 25.97 -11.99 3.24
C PHE A 933 24.80 -11.31 3.97
N LEU A 934 24.72 -11.44 5.30
CA LEU A 934 23.71 -10.76 6.11
C LEU A 934 23.95 -9.25 6.18
N HIS A 935 25.21 -8.82 6.14
CA HIS A 935 25.55 -7.39 6.10
C HIS A 935 24.99 -6.72 4.83
N LYS A 936 25.16 -7.37 3.67
CA LYS A 936 24.62 -6.90 2.40
C LYS A 936 23.09 -6.88 2.39
N LEU A 937 22.44 -7.91 2.93
CA LEU A 937 20.99 -7.92 3.08
C LEU A 937 20.47 -6.81 4.00
N THR A 938 21.17 -6.56 5.11
CA THR A 938 20.85 -5.45 6.03
C THR A 938 20.94 -4.11 5.31
N ALA A 939 22.01 -3.89 4.55
CA ALA A 939 22.15 -2.69 3.73
C ALA A 939 21.05 -2.58 2.67
N ARG A 940 20.68 -3.68 1.98
CA ARG A 940 19.56 -3.68 1.01
C ARG A 940 18.23 -3.39 1.69
N ALA A 941 17.98 -3.90 2.90
CA ALA A 941 16.77 -3.59 3.65
C ALA A 941 16.67 -2.09 3.97
N ILE A 942 17.76 -1.45 4.42
CA ILE A 942 17.81 0.00 4.65
C ILE A 942 17.58 0.79 3.35
N ILE A 943 18.20 0.36 2.24
CA ILE A 943 17.99 0.98 0.92
C ILE A 943 16.52 0.83 0.49
N ARG A 944 15.91 -0.34 0.69
CA ARG A 944 14.50 -0.59 0.39
C ARG A 944 13.58 0.26 1.27
N ASP A 945 13.86 0.40 2.57
CA ASP A 945 13.09 1.26 3.46
C ASP A 945 13.18 2.73 3.05
N TYR A 946 14.30 3.14 2.45
CA TYR A 946 14.40 4.45 1.81
C TYR A 946 13.59 4.53 0.50
N GLU A 947 13.74 3.54 -0.40
CA GLU A 947 13.10 3.52 -1.72
C GLU A 947 11.56 3.47 -1.58
N ASP A 948 11.09 2.55 -0.75
CA ASP A 948 9.70 2.12 -0.64
C ASP A 948 9.10 2.25 0.78
N GLY A 949 9.81 2.76 1.79
CA GLY A 949 9.26 2.93 3.15
C GLY A 949 8.50 4.23 3.36
N SER A 950 7.89 4.37 4.54
CA SER A 950 7.32 5.64 5.04
C SER A 950 8.28 6.28 6.04
N LEU A 951 8.98 7.35 5.61
CA LEU A 951 10.00 8.02 6.42
C LEU A 951 9.46 9.20 7.26
N GLY A 952 8.28 9.70 6.91
CA GLY A 952 7.69 10.91 7.51
C GLY A 952 6.21 10.72 7.81
N SER A 953 5.68 11.54 8.71
CA SER A 953 4.25 11.59 9.05
C SER A 953 3.39 12.21 7.95
N SER A 954 4.00 13.08 7.14
CA SER A 954 3.39 13.69 5.96
C SER A 954 4.25 13.47 4.72
N GLU A 955 3.66 13.64 3.54
CA GLU A 955 4.35 13.50 2.26
C GLU A 955 5.52 14.49 2.11
N ALA A 956 5.33 15.75 2.50
CA ALA A 956 6.41 16.76 2.45
C ALA A 956 7.58 16.42 3.38
N GLU A 957 7.29 15.89 4.58
CA GLU A 957 8.33 15.42 5.50
C GLU A 957 9.04 14.16 4.98
N HIS A 958 8.28 13.25 4.36
CA HIS A 958 8.83 12.06 3.71
C HIS A 958 9.83 12.45 2.62
N GLU A 959 9.45 13.36 1.72
CA GLU A 959 10.32 13.86 0.65
C GLU A 959 11.53 14.63 1.21
N GLY A 960 11.32 15.45 2.25
CA GLY A 960 12.42 16.15 2.93
C GLY A 960 13.45 15.19 3.54
N LYS A 961 13.00 14.15 4.25
CA LYS A 961 13.88 13.12 4.82
C LYS A 961 14.55 12.25 3.76
N LYS A 962 13.86 11.95 2.65
CA LYS A 962 14.48 11.28 1.49
C LYS A 962 15.65 12.10 0.96
N ALA A 963 15.45 13.39 0.72
CA ALA A 963 16.52 14.25 0.25
C ALA A 963 17.70 14.34 1.25
N GLU A 964 17.44 14.37 2.56
CA GLU A 964 18.49 14.33 3.60
C GLU A 964 19.27 12.99 3.62
N LEU A 965 18.59 11.86 3.46
CA LEU A 965 19.19 10.52 3.52
C LEU A 965 19.84 10.08 2.20
N LYS A 966 19.59 10.78 1.08
CA LYS A 966 20.09 10.40 -0.24
C LYS A 966 21.60 10.13 -0.27
N SER A 967 22.40 11.02 0.33
CA SER A 967 23.86 10.85 0.39
C SER A 967 24.27 9.64 1.22
N TYR A 968 23.59 9.39 2.35
CA TYR A 968 23.82 8.19 3.17
C TYR A 968 23.52 6.91 2.39
N ILE A 969 22.43 6.87 1.61
CA ILE A 969 22.08 5.73 0.75
C ILE A 969 23.14 5.47 -0.31
N ILE A 970 23.65 6.53 -0.97
CA ILE A 970 24.73 6.39 -1.97
C ILE A 970 26.00 5.81 -1.33
N GLU A 971 26.41 6.31 -0.17
CA GLU A 971 27.59 5.79 0.53
C GLU A 971 27.39 4.35 1.04
N LEU A 972 26.21 4.03 1.56
CA LEU A 972 25.86 2.66 1.99
C LEU A 972 25.90 1.68 0.80
N SER A 973 25.34 2.08 -0.35
CA SER A 973 25.44 1.31 -1.60
C SER A 973 26.88 1.07 -2.03
N LYS A 974 27.75 2.09 -1.94
CA LYS A 974 29.17 1.95 -2.29
C LYS A 974 29.93 1.06 -1.30
N GLU A 975 29.69 1.22 0.00
CA GLU A 975 30.36 0.46 1.06
C GLU A 975 30.09 -1.04 0.94
N PHE A 976 28.82 -1.43 0.75
CA PHE A 976 28.42 -2.83 0.65
C PHE A 976 28.43 -3.37 -0.79
N SER A 977 28.79 -2.51 -1.76
CA SER A 977 28.75 -2.79 -3.20
C SER A 977 27.40 -3.33 -3.65
N ILE A 978 26.32 -2.59 -3.35
CA ILE A 978 24.93 -2.94 -3.67
C ILE A 978 24.35 -1.87 -4.60
N LEU A 979 23.67 -2.34 -5.64
CA LEU A 979 22.94 -1.47 -6.57
C LEU A 979 21.72 -0.83 -5.87
N SER A 980 21.42 0.42 -6.23
CA SER A 980 20.24 1.17 -5.78
C SER A 980 19.74 2.04 -6.94
N GLN A 981 18.61 2.72 -6.76
CA GLN A 981 18.14 3.68 -7.75
C GLN A 981 19.15 4.81 -8.10
N PHE A 982 20.12 5.11 -7.20
CA PHE A 982 21.12 6.18 -7.37
C PHE A 982 22.53 5.70 -7.71
N THR A 983 22.79 4.40 -7.75
CA THR A 983 24.14 3.86 -7.98
C THR A 983 24.15 2.79 -9.05
N SER A 984 25.25 2.70 -9.78
CA SER A 984 25.43 1.75 -10.88
C SER A 984 26.77 1.04 -10.78
N PHE A 985 26.85 -0.21 -11.26
CA PHE A 985 28.14 -0.84 -11.50
C PHE A 985 28.72 -0.36 -12.81
N VAL A 986 29.99 0.05 -12.81
CA VAL A 986 30.76 0.32 -14.03
C VAL A 986 32.06 -0.48 -14.03
N ALA A 987 32.34 -1.13 -15.15
CA ALA A 987 33.57 -1.89 -15.43
C ALA A 987 34.16 -1.40 -16.76
N ILE A 988 35.46 -1.10 -16.78
CA ILE A 988 36.17 -0.59 -17.97
C ILE A 988 37.30 -1.54 -18.30
N GLU A 989 37.32 -2.01 -19.55
CA GLU A 989 38.39 -2.78 -20.14
C GLU A 989 39.30 -1.83 -20.94
N GLU A 990 40.40 -1.40 -20.33
CA GLU A 990 41.40 -0.60 -21.03
C GLU A 990 42.08 -1.45 -22.13
N ARG A 991 42.16 -0.87 -23.33
CA ARG A 991 42.77 -1.50 -24.52
C ARG A 991 43.95 -0.66 -24.97
N ASP A 992 45.14 -1.25 -24.90
CA ASP A 992 46.37 -0.66 -25.45
C ASP A 992 46.58 -1.13 -26.89
N GLN A 993 46.92 -0.21 -27.80
CA GLN A 993 47.08 -0.48 -29.24
C GLN A 993 48.26 -1.44 -29.59
N GLN A 994 48.99 -1.97 -28.61
CA GLN A 994 50.24 -2.72 -28.81
C GLN A 994 50.24 -4.16 -28.26
N GLN A 995 49.16 -4.64 -27.62
CA GLN A 995 49.08 -6.03 -27.14
C GLN A 995 48.17 -6.88 -28.04
N PRO A 996 48.66 -8.02 -28.59
CA PRO A 996 47.80 -8.96 -29.27
C PRO A 996 46.86 -9.65 -28.26
N ASP A 997 45.55 -9.47 -28.44
CA ASP A 997 44.50 -10.22 -27.74
C ASP A 997 44.71 -11.72 -28.01
N SER A 998 45.26 -12.44 -27.03
CA SER A 998 45.70 -13.83 -27.18
C SER A 998 45.03 -14.81 -26.20
N GLY A 999 44.05 -14.36 -25.43
CA GLY A 999 43.32 -15.20 -24.47
C GLY A 999 41.96 -15.64 -25.00
N ILE A 1000 41.73 -16.94 -25.10
CA ILE A 1000 40.36 -17.50 -25.13
C ILE A 1000 39.87 -17.56 -23.68
N THR A 1001 38.69 -17.01 -23.40
CA THR A 1001 38.05 -17.13 -22.08
C THR A 1001 37.53 -18.57 -21.90
N ASP A 1002 38.16 -19.35 -21.02
CA ASP A 1002 37.72 -20.72 -20.67
C ASP A 1002 36.51 -20.66 -19.71
N VAL A 1003 35.32 -20.54 -20.30
CA VAL A 1003 34.05 -20.44 -19.56
C VAL A 1003 33.81 -21.64 -18.64
N PRO A 1004 33.97 -22.92 -19.08
CA PRO A 1004 33.80 -24.08 -18.20
C PRO A 1004 34.68 -24.04 -16.96
N LYS A 1005 35.93 -23.58 -17.08
CA LYS A 1005 36.85 -23.45 -15.94
C LYS A 1005 36.36 -22.41 -14.93
N LEU A 1006 35.96 -21.22 -15.38
CA LEU A 1006 35.44 -20.15 -14.51
C LEU A 1006 34.15 -20.58 -13.78
N VAL A 1007 33.28 -21.32 -14.47
CA VAL A 1007 32.04 -21.87 -13.89
C VAL A 1007 32.31 -23.01 -12.88
N ALA A 1008 33.43 -23.73 -13.06
CA ALA A 1008 33.87 -24.78 -12.14
C ALA A 1008 34.58 -24.24 -10.89
N GLU A 1009 35.19 -23.05 -10.96
CA GLU A 1009 35.79 -22.37 -9.80
C GLU A 1009 34.73 -21.97 -8.76
N GLU A 1010 33.50 -21.67 -9.19
CA GLU A 1010 32.34 -21.46 -8.31
C GLU A 1010 31.66 -22.80 -7.96
N ASP A 1011 32.38 -23.66 -7.23
CA ASP A 1011 31.83 -24.93 -6.76
C ASP A 1011 30.82 -24.70 -5.61
N VAL A 1012 29.67 -25.34 -5.74
CA VAL A 1012 28.58 -25.32 -4.76
C VAL A 1012 28.26 -26.72 -4.25
N ASP A 1013 28.99 -27.76 -4.66
CA ASP A 1013 28.76 -29.12 -4.19
C ASP A 1013 29.27 -29.29 -2.75
N ILE A 1014 28.35 -29.13 -1.80
CA ILE A 1014 28.61 -29.35 -0.37
C ILE A 1014 28.57 -30.85 0.04
N LEU A 1015 28.25 -31.75 -0.90
CA LEU A 1015 28.18 -33.20 -0.69
C LEU A 1015 29.06 -33.97 -1.71
N PRO A 1016 30.37 -33.66 -1.84
CA PRO A 1016 31.24 -34.29 -2.84
C PRO A 1016 31.45 -35.80 -2.57
N TYR A 1017 31.21 -36.24 -1.33
CA TYR A 1017 31.34 -37.63 -0.89
C TYR A 1017 30.13 -38.52 -1.23
N MET A 1018 29.02 -37.95 -1.73
CA MET A 1018 27.81 -38.69 -2.11
C MET A 1018 27.69 -38.84 -3.63
N GLY A 1019 27.13 -39.97 -4.06
CA GLY A 1019 26.74 -40.20 -5.46
C GLY A 1019 25.43 -39.50 -5.82
N TRP A 1020 25.21 -39.28 -7.11
CA TRP A 1020 23.99 -38.68 -7.65
C TRP A 1020 22.85 -39.70 -7.78
N THR A 1021 21.62 -39.27 -7.49
CA THR A 1021 20.39 -40.00 -7.82
C THR A 1021 19.56 -39.19 -8.81
N GLU A 1022 18.99 -39.84 -9.82
CA GLU A 1022 18.07 -39.22 -10.79
C GLU A 1022 16.63 -39.31 -10.27
N GLU A 1023 15.87 -38.21 -10.34
CA GLU A 1023 14.43 -38.21 -10.06
C GLU A 1023 13.64 -38.08 -11.37
N GLU A 1024 12.67 -38.98 -11.58
CA GLU A 1024 11.72 -38.87 -12.68
C GLU A 1024 10.72 -37.73 -12.43
N GLN A 1025 10.39 -37.00 -13.49
CA GLN A 1025 9.55 -35.80 -13.44
C GLN A 1025 8.13 -36.13 -12.93
N ILE A 1026 7.82 -35.78 -11.68
CA ILE A 1026 6.44 -35.81 -11.19
C ILE A 1026 5.73 -34.57 -11.77
N CYS A 1027 4.71 -34.81 -12.60
CA CYS A 1027 3.99 -33.76 -13.33
C CYS A 1027 3.45 -32.65 -12.41
N PHE A 1028 3.99 -31.45 -12.57
CA PHE A 1028 3.58 -30.19 -11.91
C PHE A 1028 2.06 -29.87 -12.06
N GLU A 1029 1.38 -30.47 -13.05
CA GLU A 1029 -0.08 -30.32 -13.26
C GLU A 1029 -0.93 -31.17 -12.31
N VAL A 1030 -0.41 -32.28 -11.79
CA VAL A 1030 -1.19 -33.23 -10.98
C VAL A 1030 -1.29 -32.75 -9.51
N CYS A 1031 -0.23 -32.15 -8.96
CA CYS A 1031 -0.26 -31.60 -7.59
C CYS A 1031 -1.21 -30.40 -7.46
N MET A 1032 -1.27 -29.50 -8.45
CA MET A 1032 -2.25 -28.40 -8.45
C MET A 1032 -3.72 -28.86 -8.60
N PHE A 1033 -3.95 -30.06 -9.13
CA PHE A 1033 -5.29 -30.64 -9.22
C PHE A 1033 -5.71 -31.30 -7.89
N LEU A 1034 -4.75 -31.80 -7.10
CA LEU A 1034 -5.00 -32.41 -5.81
C LEU A 1034 -5.13 -31.38 -4.68
N ASP A 1035 -4.42 -30.24 -4.73
CA ASP A 1035 -4.62 -29.12 -3.80
C ASP A 1035 -5.92 -28.32 -4.07
N ARG A 1036 -6.58 -28.56 -5.20
CA ARG A 1036 -7.89 -27.98 -5.57
C ARG A 1036 -9.07 -28.90 -5.25
N LEU A 1037 -8.82 -30.11 -4.75
CA LEU A 1037 -9.83 -31.04 -4.24
C LEU A 1037 -9.85 -30.99 -2.71
#